data_AF-A0A9E1JZ83-F1
#
_entry.id   AF-A0A9E1JZ83-F1
#
_cell.length_a   1.000
_cell.length_b   1.000
_cell.length_c   1.000
_cell.angle_alpha   90.00
_cell.angle_beta   90.00
_cell.angle_gamma   90.00
#
_symmetry.space_group_name_H-M   'P 1'
#
loop_
_entity.id
_entity.type
_entity.pdbx_description
1 polymer ?
#
loop_
_entity_poly.entity_id
_entity_poly.type
_entity_poly.pdbx_seq_one_letter_code
_entity_poly.pdbx_strand_id
1 'polypeptide(L)'
;MTIINIHEGNQTRKISSDNFPITIGTDLNSDILIVGSLSLGIAMIIDLIDDRLVLQKINPSIDTKVNNEEFSGNYWIKNDDELVVSDKRVQFQISTNQIIINVDNISIEDQPTQFQKRQSESIFQKKAFQRAAIGVFFLVGYFLFYLFTSKAVEIRTMPADAKVSVSGGFFPHLKISGRFLLRPGEYRADYSRSGYIPNSLDITITKESSQVIDIKLRKTPGIVRFITRPDVVYELYLEGKRTAPFICADMEMYQEECKKRGFPFGGLLESGTRDVELRFEKHFPIKEQLIINGMGEEQEFIFDLKPAWADVQIDTKPSGAEIFIDGKNVGLAPLDLDIIEGQHALEIKKNGFKDFSTEITVKAKENIILEPFNLNLIDSKLNIISYPKGASVNIDSIYRGLTPLELELEPIISHTISLSKPGFKTISENITLDTQEEILKETNIEYVEFERELKPIYGMMNFLGTPGANLILEDKKIGMVPINIDLLSKKQLLLIEKEGYVTEELIINPTLGYEQTIAINLMTPEEATLAALPNKIKTTQGLDMRLIYPGNEFVMGAPRRDQGRKTNETERLVKITRPFYVGITEVSNKEFREFEPKHTSGAEVFRELSNNMHPTVMVSWQQAVEYCNWLSIQESLEPAYEIKKGKYELKRPVGNGYRLLTEAEWEWLSRFNGGGGEQKYPWGDSMPVAEESGNYADESAEVFMSNTLGQYWDGYPVTSPNGKFKANSLGIFDLGGNVAEWVNDYYKVYPRDLKNIVSDPLGPLEGSSKVIKGSSWRHSSISALRYSFRDHAVTSRLDVGFRIARYSDRIE
;
A
#
# COMPACT_ATOMS: atom_id res chain seq x y z
N MET A 1 -40.28 -10.97 -11.13
CA MET A 1 -39.39 -9.98 -11.78
C MET A 1 -40.28 -8.98 -12.48
N THR A 2 -40.40 -7.79 -11.89
CA THR A 2 -41.19 -6.69 -12.45
C THR A 2 -40.46 -6.16 -13.69
N ILE A 3 -41.13 -6.16 -14.84
CA ILE A 3 -40.54 -5.64 -16.08
C ILE A 3 -40.72 -4.13 -16.09
N ILE A 4 -39.63 -3.37 -16.32
CA ILE A 4 -39.66 -1.90 -16.25
C ILE A 4 -39.28 -1.35 -17.62
N ASN A 5 -40.19 -0.57 -18.22
CA ASN A 5 -39.98 0.04 -19.54
C ASN A 5 -40.05 1.56 -19.41
N ILE A 6 -39.02 2.25 -19.90
CA ILE A 6 -39.03 3.71 -20.07
C ILE A 6 -39.29 4.01 -21.54
N HIS A 7 -40.32 4.80 -21.83
CA HIS A 7 -40.63 5.35 -23.14
C HIS A 7 -40.30 6.85 -23.16
N GLU A 8 -39.44 7.28 -24.08
CA GLU A 8 -39.16 8.69 -24.32
C GLU A 8 -39.29 8.94 -25.83
N GLY A 9 -40.35 9.67 -26.22
CA GLY A 9 -40.76 9.77 -27.62
C GLY A 9 -40.97 8.39 -28.28
N ASN A 10 -40.25 8.13 -29.37
CA ASN A 10 -40.35 6.85 -30.11
C ASN A 10 -39.37 5.76 -29.61
N GLN A 11 -38.59 5.99 -28.55
CA GLN A 11 -37.63 5.02 -28.02
C GLN A 11 -38.18 4.33 -26.77
N THR A 12 -38.01 3.00 -26.68
CA THR A 12 -38.36 2.21 -25.49
C THR A 12 -37.11 1.51 -24.95
N ARG A 13 -36.77 1.74 -23.69
CA ARG A 13 -35.66 1.09 -22.98
C ARG A 13 -36.23 0.15 -21.91
N LYS A 14 -35.87 -1.14 -21.97
CA LYS A 14 -36.20 -2.11 -20.91
C LYS A 14 -35.07 -2.13 -19.88
N ILE A 15 -35.43 -2.02 -18.61
CA ILE A 15 -34.47 -1.91 -17.50
C ILE A 15 -34.73 -3.06 -16.51
N SER A 16 -33.65 -3.69 -16.03
CA SER A 16 -33.69 -4.71 -14.97
C SER A 16 -33.80 -4.04 -13.59
N SER A 17 -34.32 -4.73 -12.59
CA SER A 17 -34.40 -4.23 -11.21
C SER A 17 -33.04 -3.86 -10.60
N ASP A 18 -31.94 -4.41 -11.14
CA ASP A 18 -30.56 -4.12 -10.68
C ASP A 18 -30.02 -2.76 -11.15
N ASN A 19 -30.73 -2.07 -12.05
CA ASN A 19 -30.28 -0.81 -12.65
C ASN A 19 -30.90 0.43 -11.95
N PHE A 20 -31.44 0.27 -10.75
CA PHE A 20 -31.85 1.40 -9.91
C PHE A 20 -30.66 1.95 -9.11
N PRO A 21 -30.63 3.27 -8.82
CA PRO A 21 -31.66 4.26 -9.15
C PRO A 21 -31.60 4.78 -10.59
N ILE A 22 -32.77 5.12 -11.16
CA ILE A 22 -32.88 5.85 -12.43
C ILE A 22 -32.69 7.35 -12.14
N THR A 23 -31.86 8.02 -12.93
CA THR A 23 -31.45 9.42 -12.71
C THR A 23 -32.16 10.39 -13.67
N ILE A 24 -32.61 11.55 -13.16
CA ILE A 24 -33.18 12.65 -13.94
C ILE A 24 -32.35 13.91 -13.68
N GLY A 25 -31.81 14.55 -14.72
CA GLY A 25 -30.91 15.68 -14.52
C GLY A 25 -30.44 16.35 -15.80
N THR A 26 -29.64 17.41 -15.63
CA THR A 26 -29.01 18.13 -16.74
C THR A 26 -27.68 17.48 -17.15
N ASP A 27 -27.15 16.54 -16.36
CA ASP A 27 -25.94 15.77 -16.70
C ASP A 27 -26.22 14.85 -17.90
N LEU A 28 -25.32 14.85 -18.89
CA LEU A 28 -25.40 14.02 -20.10
C LEU A 28 -25.43 12.51 -19.83
N ASN A 29 -25.00 12.07 -18.65
CA ASN A 29 -25.09 10.67 -18.23
C ASN A 29 -26.42 10.31 -17.51
N SER A 30 -27.34 11.26 -17.37
CA SER A 30 -28.65 11.00 -16.73
C SER A 30 -29.53 10.11 -17.62
N ASP A 31 -30.32 9.23 -17.01
CA ASP A 31 -31.21 8.32 -17.74
C ASP A 31 -32.33 9.08 -18.48
N ILE A 32 -32.86 10.13 -17.84
CA ILE A 32 -33.78 11.12 -18.41
C ILE A 32 -33.12 12.51 -18.36
N LEU A 33 -32.84 13.07 -19.53
CA LEU A 33 -32.15 14.36 -19.66
C LEU A 33 -33.15 15.51 -19.72
N ILE A 34 -32.97 16.52 -18.86
CA ILE A 34 -33.78 17.76 -18.85
C ILE A 34 -32.95 18.97 -19.30
N VAL A 35 -33.60 20.01 -19.82
CA VAL A 35 -32.95 21.26 -20.22
C VAL A 35 -32.61 22.11 -18.99
N GLY A 36 -31.35 22.50 -18.88
CA GLY A 36 -30.83 23.37 -17.82
C GLY A 36 -29.29 23.47 -17.84
N SER A 37 -28.70 24.26 -16.95
CA SER A 37 -27.23 24.39 -16.86
C SER A 37 -26.60 23.05 -16.41
N LEU A 38 -25.58 22.56 -17.13
CA LEU A 38 -24.85 21.33 -16.80
C LEU A 38 -24.34 21.32 -15.34
N SER A 39 -24.05 22.49 -14.76
CA SER A 39 -23.60 22.65 -13.37
C SER A 39 -24.65 22.25 -12.32
N LEU A 40 -25.91 22.05 -12.69
CA LEU A 40 -26.98 21.62 -11.77
C LEU A 40 -26.98 20.10 -11.52
N GLY A 41 -26.33 19.32 -12.40
CA GLY A 41 -26.13 17.88 -12.26
C GLY A 41 -27.43 17.06 -12.25
N ILE A 42 -27.47 16.04 -11.39
CA ILE A 42 -28.65 15.20 -11.15
C ILE A 42 -29.68 16.01 -10.36
N ALA A 43 -30.86 16.21 -10.94
CA ALA A 43 -31.96 16.90 -10.28
C ALA A 43 -32.67 15.97 -9.29
N MET A 44 -32.92 14.73 -9.71
CA MET A 44 -33.75 13.77 -8.99
C MET A 44 -33.34 12.34 -9.31
N ILE A 45 -33.69 11.42 -8.42
CA ILE A 45 -33.56 9.98 -8.65
C ILE A 45 -34.89 9.27 -8.39
N ILE A 46 -35.16 8.22 -9.16
CA ILE A 46 -36.23 7.27 -8.93
C ILE A 46 -35.56 5.98 -8.46
N ASP A 47 -35.87 5.54 -7.25
CA ASP A 47 -35.35 4.31 -6.66
C ASP A 47 -36.48 3.27 -6.48
N LEU A 48 -36.12 1.99 -6.34
CA LEU A 48 -37.06 0.90 -6.11
C LEU A 48 -36.81 0.28 -4.74
N ILE A 49 -37.66 0.60 -3.75
CA ILE A 49 -37.54 0.11 -2.37
C ILE A 49 -38.76 -0.76 -2.06
N ASP A 50 -38.53 -2.02 -1.65
CA ASP A 50 -39.58 -3.00 -1.35
C ASP A 50 -40.64 -3.12 -2.49
N ASP A 51 -40.16 -3.24 -3.73
CA ASP A 51 -40.98 -3.30 -4.96
C ASP A 51 -41.88 -2.07 -5.22
N ARG A 52 -41.63 -0.93 -4.56
CA ARG A 52 -42.32 0.34 -4.79
C ARG A 52 -41.36 1.43 -5.22
N LEU A 53 -41.80 2.22 -6.20
CA LEU A 53 -41.01 3.35 -6.68
C LEU A 53 -41.05 4.52 -5.70
N VAL A 54 -39.88 5.08 -5.40
CA VAL A 54 -39.73 6.30 -4.61
C VAL A 54 -38.95 7.33 -5.41
N LEU A 55 -39.48 8.55 -5.45
CA LEU A 55 -38.89 9.71 -6.08
C LEU A 55 -38.17 10.53 -5.00
N GLN A 56 -36.89 10.83 -5.21
CA GLN A 56 -36.11 11.66 -4.28
C GLN A 56 -35.57 12.88 -5.01
N LYS A 57 -35.81 14.06 -4.44
CA LYS A 57 -35.29 15.32 -4.98
C LYS A 57 -33.88 15.56 -4.44
N ILE A 58 -32.89 15.62 -5.34
CA ILE A 58 -31.47 15.80 -4.99
C ILE A 58 -31.10 17.29 -5.02
N ASN A 59 -31.53 18.02 -6.06
CA ASN A 59 -31.26 19.45 -6.19
C ASN A 59 -32.53 20.27 -5.97
N PRO A 60 -32.66 21.01 -4.85
CA PRO A 60 -33.85 21.80 -4.54
C PRO A 60 -34.06 22.97 -5.51
N SER A 61 -33.01 23.42 -6.20
CA SER A 61 -33.02 24.59 -7.08
C SER A 61 -33.74 24.38 -8.42
N ILE A 62 -34.19 23.16 -8.72
CA ILE A 62 -34.96 22.84 -9.93
C ILE A 62 -36.43 22.70 -9.53
N ASP A 63 -37.32 23.44 -10.18
CA ASP A 63 -38.76 23.37 -9.93
C ASP A 63 -39.31 22.03 -10.41
N THR A 64 -39.98 21.33 -9.51
CA THR A 64 -40.50 19.97 -9.71
C THR A 64 -41.88 19.86 -9.09
N LYS A 65 -42.85 19.36 -9.84
CA LYS A 65 -44.22 19.16 -9.35
C LYS A 65 -44.68 17.74 -9.63
N VAL A 66 -45.28 17.08 -8.64
CA VAL A 66 -45.99 15.81 -8.86
C VAL A 66 -47.47 16.11 -8.83
N ASN A 67 -48.20 15.72 -9.87
CA ASN A 67 -49.62 16.02 -10.06
C ASN A 67 -49.95 17.51 -9.89
N ASN A 68 -49.06 18.38 -10.40
CA ASN A 68 -49.14 19.85 -10.29
C ASN A 68 -48.97 20.46 -8.88
N GLU A 69 -48.61 19.66 -7.88
CA GLU A 69 -48.29 20.12 -6.52
C GLU A 69 -46.78 20.05 -6.23
N GLU A 70 -46.25 21.01 -5.47
CA GLU A 70 -44.86 20.97 -5.02
C GLU A 70 -44.68 19.97 -3.88
N PHE A 71 -43.60 19.19 -3.94
CA PHE A 71 -43.22 18.27 -2.87
C PHE A 71 -41.79 18.53 -2.42
N SER A 72 -41.51 18.25 -1.14
CA SER A 72 -40.17 18.33 -0.55
C SER A 72 -39.79 16.98 0.05
N GLY A 73 -38.58 16.50 -0.23
CA GLY A 73 -38.07 15.21 0.25
C GLY A 73 -38.40 14.02 -0.66
N ASN A 74 -38.77 12.88 -0.05
CA ASN A 74 -39.06 11.62 -0.74
C ASN A 74 -40.56 11.47 -1.00
N TYR A 75 -40.94 11.05 -2.21
CA TYR A 75 -42.32 10.84 -2.61
C TYR A 75 -42.52 9.43 -3.17
N TRP A 76 -43.45 8.66 -2.59
CA TRP A 76 -43.79 7.32 -3.06
C TRP A 76 -44.72 7.39 -4.27
N ILE A 77 -44.23 6.96 -5.44
CA ILE A 77 -44.94 7.08 -6.71
C ILE A 77 -46.10 6.08 -6.75
N LYS A 78 -47.28 6.59 -7.12
CA LYS A 78 -48.50 5.80 -7.34
C LYS A 78 -48.77 5.60 -8.83
N ASN A 79 -49.65 4.65 -9.14
CA ASN A 79 -50.14 4.48 -10.51
C ASN A 79 -50.85 5.76 -10.97
N ASP A 80 -50.55 6.18 -12.21
CA ASP A 80 -51.02 7.39 -12.89
C ASP A 80 -50.49 8.73 -12.31
N ASP A 81 -49.45 8.70 -11.46
CA ASP A 81 -48.76 9.92 -11.05
C ASP A 81 -48.03 10.56 -12.25
N GLU A 82 -48.05 11.89 -12.30
CA GLU A 82 -47.37 12.71 -13.29
C GLU A 82 -46.35 13.64 -12.61
N LEU A 83 -45.08 13.53 -12.99
CA LEU A 83 -44.01 14.43 -12.58
C LEU A 83 -43.72 15.43 -13.70
N VAL A 84 -43.76 16.73 -13.40
CA VAL A 84 -43.26 17.79 -14.27
C VAL A 84 -41.95 18.31 -13.70
N VAL A 85 -40.89 18.26 -14.51
CA VAL A 85 -39.55 18.72 -14.15
C VAL A 85 -38.91 19.45 -15.34
N SER A 86 -38.62 20.73 -15.16
CA SER A 86 -38.16 21.63 -16.23
C SER A 86 -39.05 21.57 -17.48
N ASP A 87 -38.52 21.11 -18.61
CA ASP A 87 -39.18 20.97 -19.90
C ASP A 87 -39.82 19.59 -20.14
N LYS A 88 -39.74 18.68 -19.15
CA LYS A 88 -40.24 17.30 -19.27
C LYS A 88 -41.47 17.05 -18.41
N ARG A 89 -42.36 16.21 -18.94
CA ARG A 89 -43.49 15.59 -18.25
C ARG A 89 -43.26 14.07 -18.23
N VAL A 90 -43.26 13.46 -17.04
CA VAL A 90 -42.99 12.04 -16.80
C VAL A 90 -44.22 11.40 -16.15
N GLN A 91 -44.83 10.42 -16.79
CA GLN A 91 -46.04 9.72 -16.30
C GLN A 91 -45.73 8.27 -15.94
N PHE A 92 -46.26 7.82 -14.79
CA PHE A 92 -45.99 6.48 -14.25
C PHE A 92 -47.24 5.59 -14.34
N GLN A 93 -47.13 4.44 -14.99
CA GLN A 93 -48.15 3.39 -14.97
C GLN A 93 -47.58 2.14 -14.29
N ILE A 94 -48.13 1.81 -13.13
CA ILE A 94 -47.66 0.75 -12.23
C ILE A 94 -48.73 -0.34 -12.12
N SER A 95 -48.38 -1.56 -12.51
CA SER A 95 -49.19 -2.76 -12.35
C SER A 95 -48.43 -3.83 -11.55
N THR A 96 -49.11 -4.90 -11.14
CA THR A 96 -48.51 -5.95 -10.29
C THR A 96 -47.28 -6.63 -10.87
N ASN A 97 -47.11 -6.66 -12.21
CA ASN A 97 -45.99 -7.33 -12.87
C ASN A 97 -45.17 -6.42 -13.82
N GLN A 98 -45.57 -5.16 -13.99
CA GLN A 98 -44.93 -4.26 -14.95
C GLN A 98 -45.05 -2.78 -14.53
N ILE A 99 -43.96 -2.03 -14.69
CA ILE A 99 -43.89 -0.57 -14.51
C ILE A 99 -43.54 0.06 -15.85
N ILE A 100 -44.29 1.09 -16.24
CA ILE A 100 -44.07 1.86 -17.46
C ILE A 100 -43.88 3.33 -17.09
N ILE A 101 -42.81 3.96 -17.58
CA ILE A 101 -42.48 5.37 -17.37
C ILE A 101 -42.49 6.06 -18.74
N ASN A 102 -43.40 7.00 -18.97
CA ASN A 102 -43.51 7.74 -20.24
C ASN A 102 -43.01 9.17 -20.07
N VAL A 103 -42.13 9.64 -20.96
CA VAL A 103 -41.48 10.96 -20.90
C VAL A 103 -41.76 11.77 -22.18
N ASP A 104 -42.35 12.95 -22.00
CA ASP A 104 -42.72 13.89 -23.09
C ASP A 104 -42.13 15.30 -22.87
N ASN A 105 -41.91 16.05 -23.97
CA ASN A 105 -41.43 17.45 -23.94
C ASN A 105 -42.61 18.45 -23.91
N ILE A 106 -42.45 19.56 -23.18
CA ILE A 106 -43.45 20.64 -23.09
C ILE A 106 -43.07 21.79 -24.06
N SER A 107 -43.93 22.12 -25.04
CA SER A 107 -43.70 23.15 -26.08
C SER A 107 -44.11 24.58 -25.65
N ILE A 108 -43.29 25.59 -25.96
CA ILE A 108 -43.45 27.01 -25.57
C ILE A 108 -44.01 27.85 -26.74
N GLU A 109 -45.19 28.47 -26.60
CA GLU A 109 -45.62 29.64 -27.40
C GLU A 109 -46.83 30.35 -26.75
N ASP A 110 -46.65 31.62 -26.33
CA ASP A 110 -47.68 32.70 -26.37
C ASP A 110 -47.11 34.07 -25.92
N GLN A 111 -46.86 34.99 -26.87
CA GLN A 111 -46.81 36.46 -26.69
C GLN A 111 -47.07 37.22 -28.01
N PRO A 112 -47.80 38.37 -27.99
CA PRO A 112 -47.75 39.37 -29.08
C PRO A 112 -47.54 40.86 -28.67
N THR A 113 -46.57 41.51 -29.35
CA THR A 113 -46.48 42.82 -30.10
C THR A 113 -47.45 44.03 -29.83
N GLN A 114 -47.21 45.36 -30.06
CA GLN A 114 -46.16 46.27 -30.62
C GLN A 114 -46.49 47.81 -30.44
N PHE A 115 -45.47 48.70 -30.33
CA PHE A 115 -45.20 50.10 -30.87
C PHE A 115 -46.04 51.41 -30.66
N GLN A 116 -45.37 52.57 -30.39
CA GLN A 116 -45.15 53.74 -31.32
C GLN A 116 -44.46 55.02 -30.70
N LYS A 117 -43.83 55.86 -31.55
CA LYS A 117 -42.92 57.03 -31.29
C LYS A 117 -43.45 58.32 -31.98
N ARG A 118 -43.05 59.56 -31.58
CA ARG A 118 -43.46 60.84 -32.27
C ARG A 118 -42.38 61.95 -32.33
N GLN A 119 -42.42 62.77 -33.40
CA GLN A 119 -41.50 63.85 -33.86
C GLN A 119 -41.97 65.31 -33.55
N SER A 120 -41.12 66.32 -33.81
CA SER A 120 -41.26 67.77 -33.56
C SER A 120 -41.01 68.68 -34.79
N GLU A 121 -41.56 69.92 -34.83
CA GLU A 121 -41.07 71.07 -35.64
C GLU A 121 -41.58 72.48 -35.19
N SER A 122 -41.01 73.57 -35.75
CA SER A 122 -40.86 74.95 -35.20
C SER A 122 -41.59 76.08 -35.98
N ILE A 123 -41.64 77.31 -35.40
CA ILE A 123 -41.54 78.70 -35.99
C ILE A 123 -42.62 79.71 -35.55
N PHE A 124 -42.14 80.88 -35.09
CA PHE A 124 -42.86 82.14 -34.81
C PHE A 124 -42.54 83.18 -35.89
N GLN A 125 -43.52 83.83 -36.55
CA GLN A 125 -43.33 85.11 -37.28
C GLN A 125 -44.63 85.96 -37.27
N LYS A 126 -44.95 86.69 -36.18
CA LYS A 126 -44.77 88.14 -35.91
C LYS A 126 -45.45 89.14 -36.88
N LYS A 127 -46.26 90.07 -36.32
CA LYS A 127 -46.19 91.54 -36.53
C LYS A 127 -47.06 92.27 -35.49
N ALA A 128 -46.40 93.06 -34.65
CA ALA A 128 -46.76 93.32 -33.27
C ALA A 128 -47.09 94.78 -32.97
N PHE A 129 -47.67 95.52 -33.90
CA PHE A 129 -47.73 96.98 -33.74
C PHE A 129 -49.06 97.65 -34.10
N GLN A 130 -50.11 96.87 -34.39
CA GLN A 130 -51.50 97.31 -34.17
C GLN A 130 -51.90 97.24 -32.68
N ARG A 131 -50.93 96.87 -31.83
CA ARG A 131 -50.98 96.61 -30.39
C ARG A 131 -50.64 97.90 -29.62
N ALA A 132 -51.61 98.77 -29.38
CA ALA A 132 -51.48 99.78 -28.31
C ALA A 132 -52.86 100.23 -27.81
N ALA A 133 -53.79 100.56 -28.71
CA ALA A 133 -55.14 101.02 -28.34
C ALA A 133 -56.10 99.88 -27.93
N ILE A 134 -55.91 98.67 -28.45
CA ILE A 134 -56.57 97.44 -27.95
C ILE A 134 -56.05 97.09 -26.53
N GLY A 135 -54.84 97.51 -26.19
CA GLY A 135 -54.15 97.11 -24.97
C GLY A 135 -54.84 97.53 -23.68
N VAL A 136 -55.46 98.71 -23.63
CA VAL A 136 -56.05 99.23 -22.38
C VAL A 136 -57.41 98.59 -22.06
N PHE A 137 -58.23 98.30 -23.06
CA PHE A 137 -59.51 97.61 -22.87
C PHE A 137 -59.33 96.11 -22.60
N PHE A 138 -58.33 95.50 -23.23
CA PHE A 138 -57.92 94.14 -22.87
C PHE A 138 -57.29 94.10 -21.47
N LEU A 139 -56.55 95.11 -21.02
CA LEU A 139 -55.93 95.12 -19.68
C LEU A 139 -56.96 95.05 -18.54
N VAL A 140 -58.06 95.80 -18.62
CA VAL A 140 -59.11 95.79 -17.59
C VAL A 140 -59.93 94.48 -17.63
N GLY A 141 -60.28 93.99 -18.83
CA GLY A 141 -60.94 92.69 -18.98
C GLY A 141 -60.05 91.51 -18.56
N TYR A 142 -58.76 91.58 -18.86
CA TYR A 142 -57.75 90.60 -18.46
C TYR A 142 -57.59 90.54 -16.94
N PHE A 143 -57.62 91.69 -16.26
CA PHE A 143 -57.51 91.75 -14.80
C PHE A 143 -58.74 91.15 -14.10
N LEU A 144 -59.95 91.46 -14.58
CA LEU A 144 -61.18 90.86 -14.04
C LEU A 144 -61.26 89.35 -14.31
N PHE A 145 -60.89 88.91 -15.53
CA PHE A 145 -60.83 87.48 -15.85
C PHE A 145 -59.85 86.75 -14.93
N TYR A 146 -58.67 87.32 -14.66
CA TYR A 146 -57.69 86.74 -13.75
C TYR A 146 -58.22 86.59 -12.32
N LEU A 147 -58.85 87.63 -11.76
CA LEU A 147 -59.41 87.59 -10.40
C LEU A 147 -60.48 86.50 -10.22
N PHE A 148 -61.42 86.38 -11.17
CA PHE A 148 -62.53 85.42 -11.06
C PHE A 148 -62.16 83.96 -11.41
N THR A 149 -60.97 83.71 -11.94
CA THR A 149 -60.53 82.36 -12.36
C THR A 149 -59.35 81.81 -11.56
N SER A 150 -58.74 82.63 -10.70
CA SER A 150 -57.63 82.21 -9.84
C SER A 150 -58.12 81.44 -8.61
N LYS A 151 -57.27 80.54 -8.12
CA LYS A 151 -57.46 79.70 -6.93
C LYS A 151 -56.55 80.17 -5.81
N ALA A 152 -56.99 80.04 -4.57
CA ALA A 152 -56.20 80.46 -3.41
C ALA A 152 -55.23 79.34 -2.99
N VAL A 153 -53.92 79.61 -3.07
CA VAL A 153 -52.87 78.63 -2.75
C VAL A 153 -52.06 79.11 -1.56
N GLU A 154 -51.99 78.30 -0.51
CA GLU A 154 -51.17 78.55 0.67
C GLU A 154 -49.89 77.73 0.59
N ILE A 155 -48.73 78.38 0.63
CA ILE A 155 -47.43 77.68 0.67
C ILE A 155 -46.88 77.85 2.09
N ARG A 156 -46.82 76.73 2.82
CA ARG A 156 -46.29 76.67 4.18
C ARG A 156 -44.88 76.11 4.14
N THR A 157 -43.98 76.78 4.83
CA THR A 157 -42.59 76.36 4.94
C THR A 157 -42.33 75.82 6.34
N MET A 158 -41.40 74.90 6.48
CA MET A 158 -40.86 74.50 7.77
C MET A 158 -39.36 74.74 7.76
N PRO A 159 -38.86 75.76 8.47
CA PRO A 159 -39.57 76.67 9.39
C PRO A 159 -40.44 77.74 8.69
N ALA A 160 -41.50 78.19 9.36
CA ALA A 160 -42.64 78.94 8.77
C ALA A 160 -42.34 80.39 8.34
N ASP A 161 -41.21 80.94 8.75
CA ASP A 161 -40.74 82.29 8.45
C ASP A 161 -39.84 82.35 7.20
N ALA A 162 -39.72 81.26 6.44
CA ALA A 162 -38.96 81.28 5.19
C ALA A 162 -39.63 82.16 4.12
N LYS A 163 -38.82 82.91 3.36
CA LYS A 163 -39.29 83.74 2.25
C LYS A 163 -39.67 82.82 1.09
N VAL A 164 -40.88 82.98 0.57
CA VAL A 164 -41.40 82.22 -0.58
C VAL A 164 -41.82 83.19 -1.68
N SER A 165 -41.30 82.97 -2.89
CA SER A 165 -41.77 83.58 -4.14
C SER A 165 -42.25 82.50 -5.09
N VAL A 166 -43.26 82.81 -5.90
CA VAL A 166 -43.77 81.90 -6.93
C VAL A 166 -43.46 82.50 -8.29
N SER A 167 -42.95 81.69 -9.19
CA SER A 167 -42.67 81.99 -10.60
C SER A 167 -43.39 80.97 -11.51
N GLY A 168 -43.54 81.26 -12.80
CA GLY A 168 -44.30 80.39 -13.73
C GLY A 168 -45.78 80.78 -13.90
N GLY A 169 -46.49 80.21 -14.87
CA GLY A 169 -47.84 80.67 -15.23
C GLY A 169 -47.88 82.04 -15.96
N PHE A 170 -48.95 82.27 -16.72
CA PHE A 170 -49.05 83.40 -17.67
C PHE A 170 -49.65 84.68 -17.06
N PHE A 171 -50.07 84.63 -15.79
CA PHE A 171 -50.79 85.70 -15.10
C PHE A 171 -50.01 86.15 -13.86
N PRO A 172 -50.18 87.40 -13.39
CA PRO A 172 -49.46 87.90 -12.20
C PRO A 172 -49.73 87.03 -10.95
N HIS A 173 -48.80 86.99 -10.00
CA HIS A 173 -48.93 86.19 -8.77
C HIS A 173 -49.33 87.06 -7.57
N LEU A 174 -50.61 87.46 -7.51
CA LEU A 174 -51.06 88.33 -6.44
C LEU A 174 -51.14 87.58 -5.10
N LYS A 175 -50.44 88.07 -4.06
CA LYS A 175 -50.52 87.52 -2.71
C LYS A 175 -51.46 88.36 -1.84
N ILE A 176 -52.57 87.77 -1.39
CA ILE A 176 -53.56 88.43 -0.53
C ILE A 176 -53.71 87.61 0.76
N SER A 177 -53.55 88.26 1.91
CA SER A 177 -53.74 87.66 3.25
C SER A 177 -53.00 86.33 3.47
N GLY A 178 -51.76 86.22 2.96
CA GLY A 178 -50.89 85.05 3.13
C GLY A 178 -51.01 83.97 2.05
N ARG A 179 -52.02 84.03 1.16
CA ARG A 179 -52.23 83.07 0.07
C ARG A 179 -51.96 83.71 -1.30
N PHE A 180 -51.38 82.93 -2.21
CA PHE A 180 -51.21 83.33 -3.61
C PHE A 180 -52.49 83.04 -4.40
N LEU A 181 -52.93 83.99 -5.22
CA LEU A 181 -53.99 83.76 -6.21
C LEU A 181 -53.33 83.26 -7.50
N LEU A 182 -53.46 81.96 -7.77
CA LEU A 182 -52.84 81.30 -8.91
C LEU A 182 -53.91 80.59 -9.73
N ARG A 183 -53.87 80.72 -11.05
CA ARG A 183 -54.77 79.94 -11.92
C ARG A 183 -54.30 78.49 -12.00
N PRO A 184 -55.19 77.53 -12.32
CA PRO A 184 -54.78 76.15 -12.54
C PRO A 184 -53.69 76.03 -13.60
N GLY A 185 -52.59 75.34 -13.29
CA GLY A 185 -51.38 75.23 -14.12
C GLY A 185 -50.11 74.96 -13.31
N GLU A 186 -48.97 74.85 -13.97
CA GLU A 186 -47.66 74.62 -13.33
C GLU A 186 -46.96 75.92 -12.96
N TYR A 187 -46.40 75.96 -11.75
CA TYR A 187 -45.62 77.06 -11.20
C TYR A 187 -44.38 76.50 -10.50
N ARG A 188 -43.46 77.38 -10.13
CA ARG A 188 -42.26 77.06 -9.36
C ARG A 188 -42.23 77.94 -8.12
N ALA A 189 -42.15 77.32 -6.95
CA ALA A 189 -42.03 78.01 -5.68
C ALA A 189 -40.56 78.05 -5.27
N ASP A 190 -39.95 79.24 -5.35
CA ASP A 190 -38.60 79.50 -4.87
C ASP A 190 -38.67 79.92 -3.39
N TYR A 191 -37.92 79.23 -2.53
CA TYR A 191 -37.93 79.46 -1.09
C TYR A 191 -36.52 79.58 -0.51
N SER A 192 -36.36 80.52 0.41
CA SER A 192 -35.08 80.79 1.06
C SER A 192 -35.25 81.22 2.51
N ARG A 193 -34.31 80.77 3.36
CA ARG A 193 -34.17 81.24 4.74
C ARG A 193 -32.71 81.18 5.14
N SER A 194 -32.26 82.18 5.90
CA SER A 194 -30.90 82.14 6.46
C SER A 194 -30.68 80.89 7.32
N GLY A 195 -29.51 80.24 7.17
CA GLY A 195 -29.18 78.95 7.81
C GLY A 195 -29.77 77.71 7.13
N TYR A 196 -30.52 77.87 6.04
CA TYR A 196 -31.09 76.78 5.26
C TYR A 196 -30.71 76.93 3.79
N ILE A 197 -30.60 75.80 3.08
CA ILE A 197 -30.20 75.79 1.67
C ILE A 197 -31.36 76.36 0.84
N PRO A 198 -31.18 77.49 0.12
CA PRO A 198 -32.22 78.03 -0.76
C PRO A 198 -32.47 77.06 -1.91
N ASN A 199 -33.74 76.83 -2.24
CA ASN A 199 -34.12 75.89 -3.29
C ASN A 199 -35.47 76.27 -3.88
N SER A 200 -35.91 75.50 -4.87
CA SER A 200 -37.14 75.72 -5.60
C SER A 200 -37.87 74.41 -5.83
N LEU A 201 -39.20 74.43 -5.80
CA LEU A 201 -40.04 73.27 -6.04
C LEU A 201 -41.04 73.58 -7.14
N ASP A 202 -41.12 72.73 -8.16
CA ASP A 202 -42.19 72.81 -9.14
C ASP A 202 -43.50 72.34 -8.51
N ILE A 203 -44.55 73.15 -8.64
CA ILE A 203 -45.85 72.99 -7.98
C ILE A 203 -47.00 73.10 -9.00
N THR A 204 -47.94 72.16 -8.95
CA THR A 204 -49.11 72.12 -9.82
C THR A 204 -50.35 72.66 -9.12
N ILE A 205 -50.99 73.67 -9.69
CA ILE A 205 -52.25 74.23 -9.20
C ILE A 205 -53.43 73.59 -9.93
N THR A 206 -54.33 72.97 -9.19
CA THR A 206 -55.48 72.24 -9.76
C THR A 206 -56.73 73.13 -9.86
N LYS A 207 -57.88 72.57 -10.28
CA LYS A 207 -59.15 73.30 -10.36
C LYS A 207 -59.86 73.48 -9.00
N GLU A 208 -59.29 72.96 -7.91
CA GLU A 208 -59.83 73.10 -6.55
C GLU A 208 -59.94 74.57 -6.14
N SER A 209 -60.88 74.91 -5.25
CA SER A 209 -61.08 76.29 -4.80
C SER A 209 -59.92 76.80 -3.94
N SER A 210 -59.20 75.91 -3.24
CA SER A 210 -58.03 76.23 -2.41
C SER A 210 -57.07 75.04 -2.30
N GLN A 211 -55.76 75.29 -2.21
CA GLN A 211 -54.73 74.25 -2.02
C GLN A 211 -53.66 74.67 -1.00
N VAL A 212 -53.01 73.69 -0.36
CA VAL A 212 -51.92 73.92 0.59
C VAL A 212 -50.70 73.07 0.20
N ILE A 213 -49.52 73.69 0.16
CA ILE A 213 -48.25 73.05 -0.21
C ILE A 213 -47.26 73.23 0.94
N ASP A 214 -46.80 72.12 1.52
CA ASP A 214 -45.86 72.10 2.64
C ASP A 214 -44.42 71.84 2.14
N ILE A 215 -43.49 72.75 2.46
CA ILE A 215 -42.08 72.70 2.04
C ILE A 215 -41.17 72.67 3.26
N LYS A 216 -40.42 71.58 3.46
CA LYS A 216 -39.42 71.47 4.55
C LYS A 216 -38.04 71.86 4.04
N LEU A 217 -37.45 72.90 4.63
CA LEU A 217 -36.13 73.37 4.25
C LEU A 217 -35.04 72.48 4.87
N ARG A 218 -33.95 72.23 4.14
CA ARG A 218 -32.75 71.56 4.64
C ARG A 218 -31.81 72.58 5.27
N LYS A 219 -31.33 72.32 6.48
CA LYS A 219 -30.32 73.15 7.16
C LYS A 219 -29.04 73.16 6.33
N THR A 220 -28.28 74.25 6.36
CA THR A 220 -26.92 74.25 5.83
C THR A 220 -26.02 73.33 6.66
N PRO A 221 -24.89 72.83 6.13
CA PRO A 221 -23.92 72.06 6.88
C PRO A 221 -23.43 72.76 8.16
N GLY A 222 -23.04 71.97 9.16
CA GLY A 222 -22.34 72.42 10.37
C GLY A 222 -20.83 72.28 10.19
N ILE A 223 -20.04 72.97 11.02
CA ILE A 223 -18.58 72.86 11.02
C ILE A 223 -18.21 71.88 12.13
N VAL A 224 -17.54 70.78 11.80
CA VAL A 224 -17.08 69.81 12.81
C VAL A 224 -15.57 69.82 12.93
N ARG A 225 -15.06 69.53 14.12
CA ARG A 225 -13.65 69.31 14.38
C ARG A 225 -13.46 68.03 15.19
N PHE A 226 -12.59 67.15 14.71
CA PHE A 226 -12.21 65.94 15.44
C PHE A 226 -10.84 66.16 16.10
N ILE A 227 -10.77 65.92 17.40
CA ILE A 227 -9.56 66.13 18.22
C ILE A 227 -9.20 64.78 18.85
N THR A 228 -7.93 64.38 18.79
CA THR A 228 -7.46 63.12 19.37
C THR A 228 -6.52 63.36 20.55
N ARG A 229 -6.51 62.46 21.52
CA ARG A 229 -5.60 62.48 22.69
C ARG A 229 -4.91 61.11 22.81
N PRO A 230 -3.58 61.01 22.62
CA PRO A 230 -2.66 62.05 22.13
C PRO A 230 -3.01 62.52 20.71
N ASP A 231 -2.54 63.72 20.34
CA ASP A 231 -2.75 64.28 19.00
C ASP A 231 -1.90 63.52 17.98
N VAL A 232 -2.55 62.65 17.21
CA VAL A 232 -1.91 61.80 16.19
C VAL A 232 -2.68 61.88 14.88
N VAL A 233 -1.97 61.68 13.78
CA VAL A 233 -2.58 61.64 12.45
C VAL A 233 -3.49 60.42 12.34
N TYR A 234 -4.67 60.62 11.75
CA TYR A 234 -5.67 59.58 11.55
C TYR A 234 -6.26 59.62 10.15
N GLU A 235 -6.76 58.47 9.70
CA GLU A 235 -7.59 58.38 8.51
C GLU A 235 -9.06 58.43 8.91
N LEU A 236 -9.80 59.39 8.36
CA LEU A 236 -11.23 59.55 8.59
C LEU A 236 -12.03 58.75 7.55
N TYR A 237 -12.93 57.92 8.04
CA TYR A 237 -13.92 57.21 7.26
C TYR A 237 -15.31 57.72 7.65
N LEU A 238 -16.08 58.18 6.67
CA LEU A 238 -17.47 58.58 6.85
C LEU A 238 -18.34 57.59 6.09
N GLU A 239 -19.30 56.97 6.78
CA GLU A 239 -20.23 55.99 6.18
C GLU A 239 -19.48 54.88 5.41
N GLY A 240 -18.32 54.44 5.95
CA GLY A 240 -17.47 53.40 5.37
C GLY A 240 -16.56 53.85 4.21
N LYS A 241 -16.61 55.11 3.78
CA LYS A 241 -15.74 55.64 2.71
C LYS A 241 -14.60 56.46 3.28
N ARG A 242 -13.37 56.13 2.85
CA ARG A 242 -12.17 56.91 3.20
C ARG A 242 -12.33 58.33 2.68
N THR A 243 -12.36 59.30 3.58
CA THR A 243 -12.49 60.71 3.25
C THR A 243 -11.10 61.32 3.32
N ALA A 244 -10.61 61.87 2.20
CA ALA A 244 -9.36 62.62 2.15
C ALA A 244 -9.39 63.79 3.16
N PRO A 245 -8.26 64.38 3.58
CA PRO A 245 -8.21 65.34 4.70
C PRO A 245 -8.98 66.67 4.48
N PHE A 246 -9.71 66.82 3.37
CA PHE A 246 -10.58 67.95 3.09
C PHE A 246 -12.01 67.49 2.79
N ILE A 247 -12.93 67.65 3.74
CA ILE A 247 -14.35 67.34 3.58
C ILE A 247 -15.02 68.46 2.79
N CYS A 248 -15.15 68.29 1.47
CA CYS A 248 -16.00 69.10 0.58
C CYS A 248 -16.66 68.26 -0.53
N ALA A 249 -16.73 66.94 -0.34
CA ALA A 249 -17.13 66.01 -1.41
C ALA A 249 -18.64 66.01 -1.73
N ASP A 250 -19.49 66.52 -0.83
CA ASP A 250 -20.95 66.38 -0.97
C ASP A 250 -21.71 67.65 -1.42
N MET A 251 -21.04 68.74 -1.84
CA MET A 251 -21.74 69.98 -2.22
C MET A 251 -21.11 70.69 -3.44
N GLU A 252 -21.75 70.60 -4.61
CA GLU A 252 -21.32 71.26 -5.86
C GLU A 252 -21.37 72.80 -5.85
N MET A 253 -21.87 73.46 -4.79
CA MET A 253 -22.25 74.88 -4.86
C MET A 253 -21.43 75.88 -4.02
N TYR A 254 -20.41 75.46 -3.25
CA TYR A 254 -19.62 76.39 -2.39
C TYR A 254 -18.11 76.06 -2.29
N GLN A 255 -17.47 75.65 -3.39
CA GLN A 255 -16.02 75.31 -3.39
C GLN A 255 -15.07 76.49 -3.14
N GLU A 256 -15.47 77.72 -3.48
CA GLU A 256 -14.59 78.91 -3.36
C GLU A 256 -14.48 79.45 -1.93
N GLU A 257 -15.51 79.34 -1.10
CA GLU A 257 -15.45 79.79 0.31
C GLU A 257 -14.68 78.82 1.21
N CYS A 258 -14.74 77.51 0.95
CA CYS A 258 -14.00 76.50 1.71
C CYS A 258 -12.48 76.64 1.57
N LYS A 259 -11.97 76.99 0.37
CA LYS A 259 -10.53 77.18 0.14
C LYS A 259 -9.93 78.34 0.94
N LYS A 260 -10.74 79.34 1.34
CA LYS A 260 -10.25 80.54 2.04
C LYS A 260 -10.05 80.36 3.55
N ARG A 261 -10.70 79.38 4.19
CA ARG A 261 -10.75 79.31 5.67
C ARG A 261 -9.80 78.31 6.33
N GLY A 262 -9.08 77.47 5.56
CA GLY A 262 -7.98 76.64 6.07
C GLY A 262 -8.25 75.97 7.43
N PHE A 263 -9.21 75.04 7.49
CA PHE A 263 -9.51 74.31 8.73
C PHE A 263 -8.53 73.13 8.91
N PRO A 264 -7.76 73.07 10.01
CA PRO A 264 -7.00 71.88 10.36
C PRO A 264 -7.96 70.83 10.95
N PHE A 265 -8.13 69.70 10.23
CA PHE A 265 -8.79 68.47 10.68
C PHE A 265 -10.29 68.56 11.04
N GLY A 266 -10.98 69.54 10.45
CA GLY A 266 -12.42 69.73 10.54
C GLY A 266 -13.01 70.20 9.21
N GLY A 267 -14.30 69.92 8.97
CA GLY A 267 -14.95 70.23 7.69
C GLY A 267 -16.45 70.45 7.80
N LEU A 268 -17.06 70.82 6.67
CA LEU A 268 -18.50 71.02 6.59
C LEU A 268 -19.20 69.67 6.44
N LEU A 269 -19.97 69.26 7.44
CA LEU A 269 -20.81 68.05 7.39
C LEU A 269 -22.29 68.42 7.37
N GLU A 270 -23.08 67.74 6.54
CA GLU A 270 -24.53 67.98 6.55
C GLU A 270 -25.14 67.56 7.89
N SER A 271 -26.15 68.29 8.34
CA SER A 271 -26.84 68.02 9.60
C SER A 271 -27.52 66.65 9.59
N GLY A 272 -27.44 65.92 10.71
CA GLY A 272 -27.99 64.58 10.86
C GLY A 272 -27.03 63.65 11.62
N THR A 273 -27.45 62.42 11.85
CA THR A 273 -26.59 61.37 12.43
C THR A 273 -25.65 60.83 11.36
N ARG A 274 -24.35 60.76 11.66
CA ARG A 274 -23.30 60.27 10.76
C ARG A 274 -22.46 59.19 11.43
N ASP A 275 -22.20 58.11 10.70
CA ASP A 275 -21.24 57.09 11.10
C ASP A 275 -19.81 57.55 10.81
N VAL A 276 -18.99 57.62 11.85
CA VAL A 276 -17.60 58.06 11.77
C VAL A 276 -16.66 56.97 12.27
N GLU A 277 -15.65 56.65 11.47
CA GLU A 277 -14.54 55.76 11.84
C GLU A 277 -13.21 56.50 11.72
N LEU A 278 -12.42 56.52 12.81
CA LEU A 278 -11.06 57.03 12.84
C LEU A 278 -10.10 55.85 12.91
N ARG A 279 -9.21 55.72 11.92
CA ARG A 279 -8.15 54.69 11.89
C ARG A 279 -6.79 55.31 12.16
N PHE A 280 -5.97 54.58 12.91
CA PHE A 280 -4.67 55.02 13.37
C PHE A 280 -3.62 53.93 13.06
N GLU A 281 -2.36 54.33 12.94
CA GLU A 281 -1.26 53.38 12.68
C GLU A 281 -0.91 52.54 13.91
N LYS A 282 -0.80 53.16 15.10
CA LYS A 282 -0.40 52.52 16.36
C LYS A 282 -1.50 52.51 17.44
N HIS A 283 -2.76 52.75 17.09
CA HIS A 283 -3.87 52.81 18.05
C HIS A 283 -5.09 52.07 17.52
N PHE A 284 -5.95 51.59 18.41
CA PHE A 284 -7.18 50.91 18.00
C PHE A 284 -8.12 51.89 17.25
N PRO A 285 -8.78 51.44 16.17
CA PRO A 285 -9.71 52.28 15.44
C PRO A 285 -10.93 52.62 16.31
N ILE A 286 -11.45 53.84 16.15
CA ILE A 286 -12.63 54.33 16.85
C ILE A 286 -13.80 54.38 15.88
N LYS A 287 -14.97 53.84 16.26
CA LYS A 287 -16.20 53.87 15.48
C LYS A 287 -17.34 54.44 16.33
N GLU A 288 -17.88 55.59 15.92
CA GLU A 288 -18.95 56.27 16.66
C GLU A 288 -20.01 56.89 15.74
N GLN A 289 -21.24 57.03 16.25
CA GLN A 289 -22.32 57.78 15.61
C GLN A 289 -22.43 59.18 16.20
N LEU A 290 -22.25 60.19 15.35
CA LEU A 290 -22.22 61.59 15.77
C LEU A 290 -23.41 62.35 15.20
N ILE A 291 -24.03 63.23 16.00
CA ILE A 291 -25.16 64.07 15.57
C ILE A 291 -24.63 65.47 15.20
N ILE A 292 -24.82 65.85 13.93
CA ILE A 292 -24.41 67.14 13.40
C ILE A 292 -25.61 68.10 13.40
N ASN A 293 -25.50 69.22 14.12
CA ASN A 293 -26.58 70.18 14.38
C ASN A 293 -26.94 71.04 13.15
N GLY A 294 -25.95 71.34 12.29
CA GLY A 294 -26.08 72.13 11.07
C GLY A 294 -26.01 73.65 11.26
N MET A 295 -26.46 74.41 10.27
CA MET A 295 -26.62 75.88 10.31
C MET A 295 -25.33 76.67 10.52
N GLY A 296 -24.17 76.10 10.16
CA GLY A 296 -22.86 76.71 10.39
C GLY A 296 -22.39 76.67 11.84
N GLU A 297 -23.08 75.91 12.71
CA GLU A 297 -22.67 75.69 14.10
C GLU A 297 -21.36 74.90 14.16
N GLU A 298 -20.43 75.33 15.01
CA GLU A 298 -19.16 74.65 15.27
C GLU A 298 -19.34 73.59 16.38
N GLN A 299 -18.96 72.33 16.09
CA GLN A 299 -18.99 71.22 17.03
C GLN A 299 -17.62 70.54 17.11
N GLU A 300 -17.11 70.35 18.32
CA GLU A 300 -15.86 69.62 18.56
C GLU A 300 -16.14 68.24 19.17
N PHE A 301 -15.48 67.21 18.64
CA PHE A 301 -15.53 65.84 19.13
C PHE A 301 -14.14 65.39 19.54
N ILE A 302 -13.99 64.95 20.79
CA ILE A 302 -12.69 64.58 21.38
C ILE A 302 -12.63 63.07 21.59
N PHE A 303 -11.55 62.42 21.12
CA PHE A 303 -11.35 60.98 21.19
C PHE A 303 -10.07 60.61 21.94
N ASP A 304 -10.19 59.78 22.97
CA ASP A 304 -9.05 59.24 23.71
C ASP A 304 -8.58 57.92 23.08
N LEU A 305 -7.31 57.88 22.66
CA LEU A 305 -6.78 56.75 21.92
C LEU A 305 -6.18 55.69 22.86
N LYS A 306 -6.38 54.43 22.48
CA LYS A 306 -5.77 53.28 23.17
C LYS A 306 -4.64 52.73 22.29
N PRO A 307 -3.40 52.62 22.79
CA PRO A 307 -2.30 51.98 22.08
C PRO A 307 -2.67 50.56 21.66
N ALA A 308 -2.33 50.20 20.43
CA ALA A 308 -2.55 48.88 19.84
C ALA A 308 -1.22 48.16 19.53
N TRP A 309 -0.16 48.45 20.28
CA TRP A 309 1.18 47.89 20.13
C TRP A 309 1.74 47.44 21.47
N ALA A 310 2.82 46.66 21.42
CA ALA A 310 3.54 46.10 22.56
C ALA A 310 5.05 46.34 22.38
N ASP A 311 5.77 46.47 23.49
CA ASP A 311 7.24 46.43 23.50
C ASP A 311 7.68 44.97 23.33
N VAL A 312 8.47 44.66 22.30
CA VAL A 312 8.98 43.31 22.05
C VAL A 312 10.51 43.34 22.07
N GLN A 313 11.10 42.60 23.00
CA GLN A 313 12.55 42.41 23.12
C GLN A 313 12.96 41.12 22.42
N ILE A 314 13.86 41.23 21.45
CA ILE A 314 14.38 40.10 20.67
C ILE A 314 15.89 40.01 20.88
N ASP A 315 16.36 38.84 21.34
CA ASP A 315 17.78 38.54 21.53
C ASP A 315 18.20 37.30 20.73
N THR A 316 19.46 37.22 20.33
CA THR A 316 20.02 36.09 19.56
C THR A 316 21.34 35.62 20.13
N LYS A 317 21.61 34.33 20.01
CA LYS A 317 22.87 33.69 20.39
C LYS A 317 23.47 32.99 19.18
N PRO A 318 24.59 33.50 18.63
CA PRO A 318 25.30 34.73 19.01
C PRO A 318 24.54 36.03 18.66
N SER A 319 24.84 37.12 19.37
CA SER A 319 24.24 38.44 19.17
C SER A 319 24.65 39.09 17.83
N GLY A 320 23.93 40.12 17.39
CA GLY A 320 24.19 40.84 16.14
C GLY A 320 23.69 40.10 14.90
N ALA A 321 22.55 39.44 15.01
CA ALA A 321 21.81 38.91 13.86
C ALA A 321 20.81 39.96 13.34
N GLU A 322 20.61 40.02 12.03
CA GLU A 322 19.60 40.85 11.39
C GLU A 322 18.20 40.30 11.66
N ILE A 323 17.30 41.19 12.09
CA ILE A 323 15.92 40.87 12.43
C ILE A 323 15.01 41.45 11.35
N PHE A 324 14.09 40.62 10.87
CA PHE A 324 13.06 41.01 9.92
C PHE A 324 11.69 40.72 10.52
N ILE A 325 10.80 41.70 10.46
CA ILE A 325 9.39 41.55 10.85
C ILE A 325 8.54 41.78 9.60
N ASP A 326 7.70 40.79 9.25
CA ASP A 326 6.85 40.80 8.05
C ASP A 326 7.62 41.14 6.76
N GLY A 327 8.85 40.60 6.66
CA GLY A 327 9.75 40.80 5.52
C GLY A 327 10.52 42.13 5.51
N LYS A 328 10.32 43.01 6.50
CA LYS A 328 11.05 44.28 6.62
C LYS A 328 12.19 44.16 7.63
N ASN A 329 13.41 44.51 7.23
CA ASN A 329 14.56 44.58 8.13
C ASN A 329 14.35 45.69 9.19
N VAL A 330 14.38 45.32 10.48
CA VAL A 330 14.15 46.22 11.61
C VAL A 330 15.43 46.54 12.40
N GLY A 331 16.54 45.83 12.17
CA GLY A 331 17.83 46.10 12.82
C GLY A 331 18.57 44.84 13.25
N LEU A 332 19.53 44.99 14.18
CA LEU A 332 20.37 43.91 14.70
C LEU A 332 20.02 43.60 16.16
N ALA A 333 19.92 42.31 16.52
CA ALA A 333 19.68 41.88 17.91
C ALA A 333 20.93 42.05 18.81
N PRO A 334 20.78 42.30 20.13
CA PRO A 334 19.52 42.50 20.84
C PRO A 334 18.84 43.82 20.46
N LEU A 335 17.53 43.79 20.24
CA LEU A 335 16.73 44.94 19.80
C LEU A 335 15.39 44.96 20.52
N ASP A 336 14.99 46.14 20.99
CA ASP A 336 13.65 46.44 21.49
C ASP A 336 12.87 47.17 20.39
N LEU A 337 11.64 46.71 20.10
CA LEU A 337 10.80 47.32 19.08
C LEU A 337 9.31 47.31 19.44
N ASP A 338 8.60 48.35 18.99
CA ASP A 338 7.14 48.43 19.09
C ASP A 338 6.51 47.62 17.96
N ILE A 339 5.79 46.53 18.29
CA ILE A 339 5.05 45.72 17.30
C ILE A 339 3.55 45.88 17.55
N ILE A 340 2.77 46.05 16.48
CA ILE A 340 1.30 46.15 16.55
C ILE A 340 0.74 44.80 17.03
N GLU A 341 -0.42 44.81 17.67
CA GLU A 341 -1.12 43.58 18.03
C GLU A 341 -1.47 42.75 16.79
N GLY A 342 -1.14 41.46 16.83
CA GLY A 342 -1.36 40.54 15.71
C GLY A 342 -0.37 39.40 15.66
N GLN A 343 -0.44 38.62 14.58
CA GLN A 343 0.58 37.65 14.22
C GLN A 343 1.56 38.29 13.26
N HIS A 344 2.86 38.13 13.55
CA HIS A 344 3.95 38.70 12.77
C HIS A 344 4.95 37.61 12.41
N ALA A 345 5.44 37.62 11.17
CA ALA A 345 6.51 36.73 10.74
C ALA A 345 7.86 37.30 11.16
N LEU A 346 8.60 36.57 11.98
CA LEU A 346 9.94 36.90 12.44
C LEU A 346 10.96 36.06 11.65
N GLU A 347 11.82 36.72 10.88
CA GLU A 347 13.01 36.09 10.29
C GLU A 347 14.27 36.65 10.93
N ILE A 348 15.24 35.78 11.20
CA ILE A 348 16.52 36.11 11.81
C ILE A 348 17.63 35.59 10.89
N LYS A 349 18.51 36.49 10.46
CA LYS A 349 19.61 36.16 9.54
C LYS A 349 20.94 36.59 10.13
N LYS A 350 21.93 35.73 10.06
CA LYS A 350 23.30 36.04 10.49
C LYS A 350 24.28 35.35 9.56
N ASN A 351 25.27 36.11 9.07
CA ASN A 351 26.31 35.54 8.21
C ASN A 351 27.01 34.36 8.89
N GLY A 352 27.17 33.23 8.18
CA GLY A 352 27.72 31.98 8.70
C GLY A 352 26.74 31.09 9.48
N PHE A 353 25.49 31.52 9.66
CA PHE A 353 24.44 30.76 10.36
C PHE A 353 23.26 30.45 9.44
N LYS A 354 22.51 29.41 9.76
CA LYS A 354 21.28 29.03 9.07
C LYS A 354 20.19 30.08 9.34
N ASP A 355 19.45 30.45 8.29
CA ASP A 355 18.29 31.33 8.40
C ASP A 355 17.26 30.73 9.35
N PHE A 356 16.75 31.53 10.28
CA PHE A 356 15.72 31.13 11.23
C PHE A 356 14.43 31.92 10.96
N SER A 357 13.28 31.23 10.94
CA SER A 357 11.98 31.86 10.71
C SER A 357 10.92 31.28 11.65
N THR A 358 10.10 32.14 12.25
CA THR A 358 9.01 31.76 13.16
C THR A 358 7.88 32.80 13.13
N GLU A 359 6.73 32.48 13.72
CA GLU A 359 5.63 33.43 13.91
C GLU A 359 5.55 33.84 15.38
N ILE A 360 5.45 35.14 15.62
CA ILE A 360 5.25 35.71 16.95
C ILE A 360 3.84 36.29 17.06
N THR A 361 3.17 36.04 18.18
CA THR A 361 1.86 36.64 18.49
C THR A 361 2.07 37.77 19.49
N VAL A 362 1.69 38.98 19.10
CA VAL A 362 1.85 40.20 19.88
C VAL A 362 0.50 40.65 20.41
N LYS A 363 0.44 40.97 21.71
CA LYS A 363 -0.76 41.51 22.39
C LYS A 363 -0.49 42.93 22.87
N ALA A 364 -1.37 43.89 22.55
CA ALA A 364 -1.12 45.29 22.88
C ALA A 364 -0.94 45.52 24.40
N LYS A 365 -0.05 46.47 24.74
CA LYS A 365 0.29 46.90 26.11
C LYS A 365 0.99 45.87 26.99
N GLU A 366 1.33 44.71 26.46
CA GLU A 366 2.23 43.77 27.13
C GLU A 366 3.70 44.16 26.83
N ASN A 367 4.60 43.82 27.75
CA ASN A 367 6.03 43.83 27.48
C ASN A 367 6.44 42.37 27.23
N ILE A 368 6.80 42.06 25.99
CA ILE A 368 7.06 40.71 25.52
C ILE A 368 8.57 40.53 25.41
N ILE A 369 9.13 39.75 26.32
CA ILE A 369 10.54 39.37 26.28
C ILE A 369 10.61 37.96 25.72
N LEU A 370 11.16 37.82 24.50
CA LEU A 370 11.36 36.51 23.89
C LEU A 370 12.63 35.86 24.44
N GLU A 371 12.60 34.55 24.63
CA GLU A 371 13.81 33.78 24.94
C GLU A 371 14.84 33.94 23.81
N PRO A 372 16.14 34.04 24.11
CA PRO A 372 17.16 34.24 23.09
C PRO A 372 17.17 33.12 22.04
N PHE A 373 17.09 33.50 20.76
CA PHE A 373 17.12 32.54 19.65
C PHE A 373 18.54 32.03 19.43
N ASN A 374 18.76 30.73 19.63
CA ASN A 374 20.05 30.08 19.37
C ASN A 374 20.15 29.76 17.87
N LEU A 375 21.09 30.39 17.18
CA LEU A 375 21.32 30.18 15.75
C LEU A 375 22.33 29.05 15.54
N ASN A 376 22.04 28.18 14.58
CA ASN A 376 22.92 27.08 14.20
C ASN A 376 23.83 27.51 13.05
N LEU A 377 25.08 27.05 13.05
CA LEU A 377 26.03 27.30 11.96
C LEU A 377 25.57 26.62 10.67
N ILE A 378 25.99 27.16 9.53
CA ILE A 378 25.84 26.48 8.24
C ILE A 378 26.75 25.25 8.21
N ASP A 379 26.24 24.12 7.73
CA ASP A 379 26.99 22.87 7.66
C ASP A 379 28.15 23.00 6.66
N SER A 380 29.30 22.42 6.99
CA SER A 380 30.50 22.43 6.17
C SER A 380 30.64 21.15 5.36
N LYS A 381 31.07 21.29 4.10
CA LYS A 381 31.21 20.17 3.18
C LYS A 381 32.48 19.38 3.47
N LEU A 382 32.35 18.06 3.50
CA LEU A 382 33.44 17.10 3.71
C LEU A 382 33.42 16.06 2.58
N ASN A 383 34.54 15.92 1.87
CA ASN A 383 34.76 14.92 0.85
C ASN A 383 35.65 13.79 1.39
N ILE A 384 35.14 12.56 1.42
CA ILE A 384 35.79 11.40 2.04
C ILE A 384 36.21 10.40 0.96
N ILE A 385 37.51 10.14 0.87
CA ILE A 385 38.11 9.24 -0.13
C ILE A 385 38.88 8.13 0.58
N SER A 386 38.76 6.89 0.09
CA SER A 386 39.59 5.78 0.58
C SER A 386 40.28 5.03 -0.54
N TYR A 387 41.42 4.41 -0.19
CA TYR A 387 42.14 3.49 -1.06
C TYR A 387 42.27 2.12 -0.38
N PRO A 388 41.69 1.05 -0.95
CA PRO A 388 40.82 1.04 -2.14
C PRO A 388 39.46 1.74 -1.91
N LYS A 389 38.82 2.15 -3.01
CA LYS A 389 37.48 2.79 -3.01
C LYS A 389 36.38 1.83 -2.55
N GLY A 390 35.22 2.36 -2.17
CA GLY A 390 34.07 1.59 -1.71
C GLY A 390 34.26 1.04 -0.30
N ALA A 391 34.91 1.80 0.59
CA ALA A 391 34.88 1.54 2.02
C ALA A 391 33.61 2.16 2.63
N SER A 392 32.99 1.46 3.58
CA SER A 392 31.87 1.98 4.35
C SER A 392 32.32 3.14 5.23
N VAL A 393 31.59 4.25 5.16
CA VAL A 393 31.81 5.46 5.93
C VAL A 393 30.76 5.54 7.03
N ASN A 394 31.22 5.54 8.27
CA ASN A 394 30.40 5.86 9.44
C ASN A 394 30.85 7.20 10.02
N ILE A 395 29.90 8.11 10.24
CA ILE A 395 30.12 9.38 10.94
C ILE A 395 29.37 9.30 12.27
N ASP A 396 30.09 9.47 13.39
CA ASP A 396 29.55 9.39 14.75
C ASP A 396 28.75 8.10 14.99
N SER A 397 29.31 6.98 14.51
CA SER A 397 28.70 5.64 14.54
C SER A 397 27.47 5.43 13.64
N ILE A 398 27.11 6.42 12.81
CA ILE A 398 25.99 6.34 11.86
C ILE A 398 26.53 6.09 10.45
N TYR A 399 26.03 5.06 9.77
CA TYR A 399 26.39 4.77 8.39
C TYR A 399 25.92 5.86 7.42
N ARG A 400 26.83 6.39 6.60
CA ARG A 400 26.57 7.48 5.64
C ARG A 400 26.75 7.10 4.18
N GLY A 401 27.39 5.97 3.88
CA GLY A 401 27.55 5.50 2.51
C GLY A 401 28.90 4.81 2.27
N LEU A 402 29.31 4.78 1.00
CA LEU A 402 30.58 4.20 0.55
C LEU A 402 31.47 5.27 -0.08
N THR A 403 32.79 5.19 0.10
CA THR A 403 33.74 6.11 -0.53
C THR A 403 33.83 5.94 -2.06
N PRO A 404 34.10 7.01 -2.83
CA PRO A 404 34.16 8.42 -2.41
C PRO A 404 32.77 8.97 -2.04
N LEU A 405 32.69 9.77 -0.98
CA LEU A 405 31.43 10.29 -0.41
C LEU A 405 31.59 11.77 -0.03
N GLU A 406 30.69 12.61 -0.54
CA GLU A 406 30.56 14.02 -0.11
C GLU A 406 29.38 14.14 0.85
N LEU A 407 29.56 14.88 1.95
CA LEU A 407 28.55 15.07 2.99
C LEU A 407 28.72 16.42 3.70
N GLU A 408 27.64 16.90 4.31
CA GLU A 408 27.62 18.15 5.07
C GLU A 408 27.51 17.84 6.57
N LEU A 409 28.41 18.42 7.38
CA LEU A 409 28.43 18.25 8.84
C LEU A 409 28.55 19.60 9.55
N GLU A 410 28.09 19.65 10.79
CA GLU A 410 28.18 20.84 11.62
C GLU A 410 29.65 21.21 11.90
N PRO A 411 30.07 22.46 11.66
CA PRO A 411 31.45 22.90 11.91
C PRO A 411 31.72 23.15 13.40
N ILE A 412 33.00 23.27 13.76
CA ILE A 412 33.54 23.58 15.09
C ILE A 412 33.29 22.48 16.15
N ILE A 413 32.55 21.42 15.79
CA ILE A 413 32.38 20.23 16.62
C ILE A 413 33.22 19.05 16.09
N SER A 414 33.62 18.16 17.00
CA SER A 414 34.41 16.98 16.63
C SER A 414 33.51 15.84 16.17
N HIS A 415 33.74 15.36 14.94
CA HIS A 415 33.10 14.19 14.35
C HIS A 415 34.05 13.01 14.27
N THR A 416 33.57 11.81 14.61
CA THR A 416 34.33 10.56 14.45
C THR A 416 34.05 9.94 13.08
N ILE A 417 35.05 9.90 12.21
CA ILE A 417 35.00 9.20 10.91
C ILE A 417 35.57 7.81 11.07
N SER A 418 34.77 6.78 10.81
CA SER A 418 35.21 5.39 10.74
C SER A 418 35.07 4.85 9.33
N LEU A 419 36.18 4.38 8.75
CA LEU A 419 36.25 3.73 7.44
C LEU A 419 36.47 2.24 7.60
N SER A 420 35.58 1.44 7.03
CA SER A 420 35.64 -0.03 7.10
C SER A 420 35.46 -0.68 5.73
N LYS A 421 36.29 -1.67 5.41
CA LYS A 421 36.17 -2.46 4.17
C LYS A 421 36.57 -3.91 4.42
N PRO A 422 35.79 -4.92 3.97
CA PRO A 422 36.13 -6.33 4.14
C PRO A 422 37.53 -6.66 3.61
N GLY A 423 38.34 -7.36 4.41
CA GLY A 423 39.74 -7.66 4.08
C GLY A 423 40.72 -6.54 4.43
N PHE A 424 40.29 -5.43 5.01
CA PHE A 424 41.15 -4.31 5.40
C PHE A 424 40.95 -3.92 6.86
N LYS A 425 41.98 -3.35 7.47
CA LYS A 425 41.94 -2.82 8.83
C LYS A 425 41.08 -1.56 8.88
N THR A 426 40.09 -1.54 9.76
CA THR A 426 39.26 -0.36 10.04
C THR A 426 40.11 0.78 10.60
N ILE A 427 39.85 1.99 10.14
CA ILE A 427 40.43 3.24 10.65
C ILE A 427 39.30 4.05 11.31
N SER A 428 39.55 4.63 12.48
CA SER A 428 38.64 5.56 13.15
C SER A 428 39.43 6.78 13.62
N GLU A 429 39.06 7.96 13.14
CA GLU A 429 39.74 9.22 13.43
C GLU A 429 38.73 10.33 13.70
N ASN A 430 39.12 11.30 14.52
CA ASN A 430 38.29 12.48 14.79
C ASN A 430 38.70 13.63 13.87
N ILE A 431 37.72 14.30 13.28
CA ILE A 431 37.89 15.55 12.53
C ILE A 431 37.08 16.65 13.21
N THR A 432 37.51 17.90 13.09
CA THR A 432 36.69 19.08 13.38
C THR A 432 36.72 19.92 12.12
N LEU A 433 35.55 20.26 11.58
CA LEU A 433 35.46 21.07 10.37
C LEU A 433 35.45 22.55 10.74
N ASP A 434 36.20 23.38 10.03
CA ASP A 434 36.07 24.83 10.18
C ASP A 434 34.80 25.33 9.47
N THR A 435 34.40 26.58 9.70
CA THR A 435 33.22 27.15 9.02
C THR A 435 33.45 27.28 7.52
N GLN A 436 32.40 27.22 6.70
CA GLN A 436 32.52 27.36 5.25
C GLN A 436 33.25 28.65 4.82
N GLU A 437 33.05 29.76 5.56
CA GLU A 437 33.75 31.03 5.33
C GLU A 437 35.26 30.91 5.56
N GLU A 438 35.65 30.22 6.63
CA GLU A 438 37.05 30.01 7.02
C GLU A 438 37.75 29.04 6.07
N ILE A 439 37.08 27.94 5.69
CA ILE A 439 37.55 27.00 4.66
C ILE A 439 37.80 27.74 3.34
N LEU A 440 36.83 28.52 2.86
CA LEU A 440 36.95 29.29 1.63
C LEU A 440 38.11 30.29 1.68
N LYS A 441 38.29 30.95 2.83
CA LYS A 441 39.36 31.94 3.04
C LYS A 441 40.75 31.30 3.03
N GLU A 442 40.90 30.11 3.62
CA GLU A 442 42.20 29.44 3.73
C GLU A 442 42.59 28.66 2.48
N THR A 443 41.62 28.00 1.85
CA THR A 443 41.89 26.96 0.84
C THR A 443 41.38 27.33 -0.56
N ASN A 444 40.54 28.36 -0.68
CA ASN A 444 39.85 28.75 -1.91
C ASN A 444 39.02 27.60 -2.54
N ILE A 445 38.65 26.60 -1.74
CA ILE A 445 37.71 25.51 -2.06
C ILE A 445 36.60 25.45 -1.00
N GLU A 446 35.45 24.87 -1.32
CA GLU A 446 34.26 24.86 -0.45
C GLU A 446 34.17 23.64 0.49
N TYR A 447 35.12 22.72 0.44
CA TYR A 447 35.08 21.46 1.18
C TYR A 447 36.42 21.11 1.82
N VAL A 448 36.36 20.32 2.90
CA VAL A 448 37.52 19.66 3.50
C VAL A 448 37.70 18.28 2.88
N GLU A 449 38.93 17.88 2.57
CA GLU A 449 39.23 16.55 2.03
C GLU A 449 39.77 15.61 3.12
N PHE A 450 39.15 14.45 3.28
CA PHE A 450 39.57 13.37 4.16
C PHE A 450 39.92 12.13 3.35
N GLU A 451 41.21 12.01 3.02
CA GLU A 451 41.75 10.89 2.24
C GLU A 451 42.50 9.88 3.12
N ARG A 452 42.17 8.59 3.05
CA ARG A 452 42.85 7.53 3.83
C ARG A 452 43.11 6.24 3.05
N GLU A 453 44.31 5.66 3.24
CA GLU A 453 44.66 4.34 2.74
C GLU A 453 44.36 3.25 3.78
N LEU A 454 43.57 2.24 3.42
CA LEU A 454 43.24 1.10 4.28
C LEU A 454 44.26 -0.02 4.10
N LYS A 455 44.86 -0.49 5.20
CA LYS A 455 45.85 -1.58 5.17
C LYS A 455 45.15 -2.94 5.04
N PRO A 456 45.54 -3.82 4.09
CA PRO A 456 44.96 -5.15 3.97
C PRO A 456 45.31 -6.03 5.18
N ILE A 457 44.42 -6.95 5.52
CA ILE A 457 44.62 -7.97 6.55
C ILE A 457 44.50 -9.36 5.92
N TYR A 458 45.36 -10.28 6.35
CA TYR A 458 45.47 -11.62 5.78
C TYR A 458 45.22 -12.69 6.86
N GLY A 459 44.59 -13.79 6.47
CA GLY A 459 44.41 -14.99 7.28
C GLY A 459 45.16 -16.17 6.66
N MET A 460 45.79 -16.99 7.49
CA MET A 460 46.59 -18.14 7.05
C MET A 460 45.69 -19.34 6.78
N MET A 461 45.76 -19.86 5.55
CA MET A 461 44.98 -21.02 5.11
C MET A 461 45.91 -22.18 4.75
N ASN A 462 45.63 -23.36 5.28
CA ASN A 462 46.32 -24.61 4.98
C ASN A 462 45.39 -25.54 4.20
N PHE A 463 45.71 -25.81 2.93
CA PHE A 463 44.92 -26.70 2.09
C PHE A 463 45.62 -28.07 2.00
N LEU A 464 44.92 -29.12 2.42
CA LEU A 464 45.36 -30.52 2.41
C LEU A 464 44.38 -31.37 1.58
N GLY A 465 44.72 -32.63 1.29
CA GLY A 465 43.83 -33.55 0.57
C GLY A 465 44.37 -33.94 -0.80
N THR A 466 43.55 -33.93 -1.86
CA THR A 466 43.87 -34.39 -3.22
C THR A 466 45.17 -33.76 -3.74
N PRO A 467 46.29 -34.52 -3.79
CA PRO A 467 47.60 -33.95 -4.12
C PRO A 467 47.65 -33.43 -5.55
N GLY A 468 48.28 -32.26 -5.75
CA GLY A 468 48.45 -31.62 -7.05
C GLY A 468 47.21 -30.91 -7.60
N ALA A 469 46.12 -30.81 -6.82
CA ALA A 469 44.96 -30.02 -7.21
C ALA A 469 45.30 -28.52 -7.23
N ASN A 470 44.97 -27.83 -8.31
CA ASN A 470 45.20 -26.40 -8.48
C ASN A 470 44.17 -25.60 -7.69
N LEU A 471 44.63 -24.56 -7.00
CA LEU A 471 43.77 -23.57 -6.36
C LEU A 471 43.73 -22.30 -7.22
N ILE A 472 42.54 -21.88 -7.64
CA ILE A 472 42.31 -20.74 -8.53
C ILE A 472 41.40 -19.74 -7.81
N LEU A 473 41.87 -18.50 -7.69
CA LEU A 473 41.15 -17.38 -7.07
C LEU A 473 41.06 -16.26 -8.10
N GLU A 474 39.84 -15.78 -8.39
CA GLU A 474 39.60 -14.70 -9.36
C GLU A 474 40.32 -14.97 -10.71
N ASP A 475 40.14 -16.18 -11.27
CA ASP A 475 40.74 -16.68 -12.51
C ASP A 475 42.28 -16.81 -12.51
N LYS A 476 42.93 -16.54 -11.37
CA LYS A 476 44.38 -16.67 -11.20
C LYS A 476 44.71 -17.88 -10.35
N LYS A 477 45.57 -18.76 -10.87
CA LYS A 477 46.15 -19.85 -10.08
C LYS A 477 47.04 -19.29 -8.96
N ILE A 478 46.68 -19.60 -7.72
CA ILE A 478 47.40 -19.16 -6.51
C ILE A 478 48.30 -20.24 -5.91
N GLY A 479 48.09 -21.52 -6.25
CA GLY A 479 48.88 -22.62 -5.71
C GLY A 479 48.40 -24.01 -6.10
N MET A 480 49.00 -25.04 -5.50
CA MET A 480 48.58 -26.44 -5.62
C MET A 480 48.57 -27.12 -4.25
N VAL A 481 47.64 -28.05 -4.01
CA VAL A 481 47.56 -28.82 -2.76
C VAL A 481 48.73 -29.82 -2.64
N PRO A 482 49.39 -29.96 -1.48
CA PRO A 482 49.18 -29.19 -0.25
C PRO A 482 49.88 -27.82 -0.27
N ILE A 483 49.22 -26.79 0.27
CA ILE A 483 49.79 -25.44 0.34
C ILE A 483 49.31 -24.67 1.57
N ASN A 484 50.25 -23.93 2.17
CA ASN A 484 49.97 -22.88 3.15
C ASN A 484 50.06 -21.53 2.46
N ILE A 485 49.01 -20.72 2.51
CA ILE A 485 48.95 -19.42 1.84
C ILE A 485 48.17 -18.40 2.66
N ASP A 486 48.68 -17.17 2.70
CA ASP A 486 48.00 -16.02 3.27
C ASP A 486 47.01 -15.44 2.26
N LEU A 487 45.73 -15.43 2.63
CA LEU A 487 44.66 -14.90 1.80
C LEU A 487 43.97 -13.72 2.50
N LEU A 488 43.52 -12.75 1.70
CA LEU A 488 42.86 -11.54 2.20
C LEU A 488 41.68 -11.95 3.10
N SER A 489 41.52 -11.33 4.27
CA SER A 489 40.47 -11.70 5.24
C SER A 489 39.08 -11.19 4.82
N LYS A 490 38.62 -11.67 3.66
CA LYS A 490 37.29 -11.47 3.09
C LYS A 490 36.76 -12.81 2.57
N LYS A 491 35.44 -12.93 2.49
CA LYS A 491 34.78 -14.06 1.84
C LYS A 491 35.19 -14.11 0.36
N GLN A 492 35.68 -15.26 -0.09
CA GLN A 492 36.23 -15.48 -1.44
C GLN A 492 35.79 -16.84 -1.97
N LEU A 493 35.53 -16.91 -3.28
CA LEU A 493 35.29 -18.16 -4.00
C LEU A 493 36.62 -18.68 -4.53
N LEU A 494 36.90 -19.95 -4.26
CA LEU A 494 38.07 -20.66 -4.73
C LEU A 494 37.62 -21.81 -5.61
N LEU A 495 38.16 -21.89 -6.82
CA LEU A 495 37.96 -23.04 -7.70
C LEU A 495 39.12 -24.01 -7.49
N ILE A 496 38.80 -25.28 -7.25
CA ILE A 496 39.78 -26.34 -7.14
C ILE A 496 39.66 -27.25 -8.37
N GLU A 497 40.75 -27.36 -9.12
CA GLU A 497 40.78 -28.11 -10.38
C GLU A 497 41.93 -29.11 -10.43
N LYS A 498 41.63 -30.32 -10.92
CA LYS A 498 42.64 -31.34 -11.24
C LYS A 498 42.18 -32.16 -12.44
N GLU A 499 43.09 -32.41 -13.37
CA GLU A 499 42.81 -33.27 -14.52
C GLU A 499 42.35 -34.67 -14.06
N GLY A 500 41.25 -35.17 -14.65
CA GLY A 500 40.63 -36.44 -14.28
C GLY A 500 39.66 -36.37 -13.09
N TYR A 501 39.43 -35.18 -12.51
CA TYR A 501 38.51 -34.95 -11.40
C TYR A 501 37.47 -33.89 -11.75
N VAL A 502 36.35 -33.91 -11.04
CA VAL A 502 35.32 -32.86 -11.13
C VAL A 502 35.83 -31.61 -10.40
N THR A 503 35.72 -30.45 -11.06
CA THR A 503 36.02 -29.14 -10.45
C THR A 503 35.12 -28.88 -9.25
N GLU A 504 35.71 -28.47 -8.14
CA GLU A 504 34.98 -28.14 -6.91
C GLU A 504 35.03 -26.62 -6.66
N GLU A 505 33.89 -26.06 -6.29
CA GLU A 505 33.77 -24.67 -5.86
C GLU A 505 33.76 -24.58 -4.33
N LEU A 506 34.71 -23.85 -3.76
CA LEU A 506 34.84 -23.69 -2.31
C LEU A 506 34.79 -22.22 -1.91
N ILE A 507 33.86 -21.89 -1.02
CA ILE A 507 33.80 -20.56 -0.41
C ILE A 507 34.64 -20.57 0.88
N ILE A 508 35.65 -19.70 0.92
CA ILE A 508 36.52 -19.52 2.08
C ILE A 508 36.31 -18.14 2.71
N ASN A 509 36.60 -18.03 4.02
CA ASN A 509 36.63 -16.76 4.73
C ASN A 509 37.83 -16.74 5.69
N PRO A 510 39.02 -16.37 5.19
CA PRO A 510 40.25 -16.35 6.00
C PRO A 510 40.14 -15.38 7.18
N THR A 511 40.61 -15.78 8.35
CA THR A 511 40.53 -14.98 9.58
C THR A 511 41.92 -14.60 10.07
N LEU A 512 42.13 -13.30 10.33
CA LEU A 512 43.40 -12.80 10.87
C LEU A 512 43.75 -13.48 12.22
N GLY A 513 44.98 -13.98 12.33
CA GLY A 513 45.51 -14.55 13.57
C GLY A 513 45.12 -16.00 13.86
N TYR A 514 44.31 -16.64 12.99
CA TYR A 514 43.93 -18.04 13.12
C TYR A 514 44.33 -18.81 11.86
N GLU A 515 45.07 -19.91 12.03
CA GLU A 515 45.34 -20.84 10.95
C GLU A 515 44.10 -21.72 10.71
N GLN A 516 43.61 -21.74 9.47
CA GLN A 516 42.45 -22.54 9.08
C GLN A 516 42.87 -23.65 8.12
N THR A 517 42.63 -24.91 8.49
CA THR A 517 42.91 -26.06 7.63
C THR A 517 41.67 -26.49 6.86
N ILE A 518 41.78 -26.64 5.55
CA ILE A 518 40.75 -27.12 4.65
C ILE A 518 41.21 -28.42 3.99
N ALA A 519 40.40 -29.47 4.07
CA ALA A 519 40.61 -30.72 3.35
C ALA A 519 39.85 -30.71 2.02
N ILE A 520 40.57 -30.85 0.92
CA ILE A 520 40.09 -30.88 -0.46
C ILE A 520 40.02 -32.34 -0.91
N ASN A 521 38.83 -32.86 -1.19
CA ASN A 521 38.65 -34.25 -1.63
C ASN A 521 37.91 -34.29 -2.96
N LEU A 522 38.62 -33.93 -4.03
CA LEU A 522 38.04 -33.99 -5.37
C LEU A 522 37.65 -35.42 -5.75
N MET A 523 36.46 -35.55 -6.34
CA MET A 523 35.92 -36.82 -6.84
C MET A 523 36.22 -36.97 -8.32
N THR A 524 36.44 -38.21 -8.77
CA THR A 524 36.40 -38.54 -10.21
C THR A 524 34.97 -38.38 -10.76
N PRO A 525 34.77 -38.27 -12.08
CA PRO A 525 33.42 -38.21 -12.66
C PRO A 525 32.52 -39.39 -12.27
N GLU A 526 33.09 -40.59 -12.16
CA GLU A 526 32.37 -41.79 -11.71
C GLU A 526 31.96 -41.67 -10.24
N GLU A 527 32.88 -41.31 -9.35
CA GLU A 527 32.58 -41.09 -7.92
C GLU A 527 31.57 -39.97 -7.72
N ALA A 528 31.65 -38.90 -8.49
CA ALA A 528 30.70 -37.79 -8.44
C ALA A 528 29.30 -38.22 -8.91
N THR A 529 29.21 -39.06 -9.94
CA THR A 529 27.95 -39.64 -10.42
C THR A 529 27.35 -40.56 -9.36
N LEU A 530 28.17 -41.41 -8.73
CA LEU A 530 27.74 -42.27 -7.63
C LEU A 530 27.32 -41.48 -6.40
N ALA A 531 28.02 -40.39 -6.05
CA ALA A 531 27.66 -39.52 -4.94
C ALA A 531 26.39 -38.69 -5.21
N ALA A 532 26.06 -38.43 -6.48
CA ALA A 532 24.84 -37.75 -6.88
C ALA A 532 23.59 -38.66 -6.84
N LEU A 533 23.77 -39.98 -6.72
CA LEU A 533 22.63 -40.90 -6.61
C LEU A 533 21.84 -40.64 -5.32
N PRO A 534 20.50 -40.57 -5.38
CA PRO A 534 19.69 -40.38 -4.19
C PRO A 534 19.80 -41.60 -3.27
N ASN A 535 20.16 -41.40 -2.01
CA ASN A 535 20.28 -42.49 -1.03
C ASN A 535 18.97 -43.27 -0.79
N LYS A 536 17.82 -42.67 -1.14
CA LYS A 536 16.49 -43.29 -1.07
C LYS A 536 15.68 -42.89 -2.30
N ILE A 537 14.89 -43.84 -2.81
CA ILE A 537 13.86 -43.60 -3.83
C ILE A 537 12.55 -44.20 -3.34
N LYS A 538 11.44 -43.83 -3.98
CA LYS A 538 10.12 -44.39 -3.70
C LYS A 538 9.52 -44.90 -5.00
N THR A 539 8.95 -46.10 -4.98
CA THR A 539 8.24 -46.64 -6.15
C THR A 539 6.92 -45.90 -6.37
N THR A 540 6.33 -46.04 -7.55
CA THR A 540 5.01 -45.47 -7.89
C THR A 540 3.90 -45.93 -6.95
N GLN A 541 4.08 -47.07 -6.29
CA GLN A 541 3.12 -47.66 -5.36
C GLN A 541 3.34 -47.20 -3.90
N GLY A 542 4.45 -46.51 -3.64
CA GLY A 542 4.79 -45.94 -2.35
C GLY A 542 5.85 -46.70 -1.55
N LEU A 543 6.38 -47.82 -2.06
CA LEU A 543 7.44 -48.59 -1.40
C LEU A 543 8.73 -47.77 -1.34
N ASP A 544 9.25 -47.54 -0.14
CA ASP A 544 10.55 -46.91 0.03
C ASP A 544 11.66 -47.91 -0.30
N MET A 545 12.64 -47.44 -1.07
CA MET A 545 13.81 -48.21 -1.46
C MET A 545 15.07 -47.47 -0.99
N ARG A 546 16.06 -48.22 -0.53
CA ARG A 546 17.33 -47.68 -0.07
C ARG A 546 18.46 -48.06 -1.01
N LEU A 547 19.31 -47.09 -1.35
CA LEU A 547 20.56 -47.34 -2.07
C LEU A 547 21.57 -48.03 -1.16
N ILE A 548 22.11 -49.13 -1.64
CA ILE A 548 23.14 -49.92 -0.99
C ILE A 548 24.41 -49.82 -1.82
N TYR A 549 25.52 -49.51 -1.15
CA TYR A 549 26.87 -49.61 -1.70
C TYR A 549 27.57 -50.81 -1.07
N PRO A 550 27.53 -51.98 -1.71
CA PRO A 550 28.20 -53.15 -1.20
C PRO A 550 29.71 -52.93 -1.34
N GLY A 551 30.44 -52.91 -0.23
CA GLY A 551 31.87 -52.59 -0.23
C GLY A 551 32.76 -53.85 -0.25
N ASN A 552 32.66 -54.64 0.81
CA ASN A 552 33.60 -55.72 1.09
C ASN A 552 33.07 -57.09 0.69
N GLU A 553 34.00 -58.02 0.44
CA GLU A 553 33.67 -59.43 0.38
C GLU A 553 33.14 -59.94 1.73
N PHE A 554 32.33 -61.00 1.69
CA PHE A 554 31.80 -61.64 2.89
C PHE A 554 31.75 -63.16 2.71
N VAL A 555 31.72 -63.88 3.84
CA VAL A 555 31.49 -65.31 3.86
C VAL A 555 29.98 -65.57 3.90
N MET A 556 29.45 -66.09 2.80
CA MET A 556 28.08 -66.56 2.71
C MET A 556 27.99 -68.00 3.24
N GLY A 557 26.91 -68.34 3.97
CA GLY A 557 26.70 -69.67 4.57
C GLY A 557 27.08 -69.73 6.05
N ALA A 558 27.13 -70.94 6.62
CA ALA A 558 27.42 -71.13 8.04
C ALA A 558 28.59 -72.11 8.28
N PRO A 559 29.45 -71.84 9.28
CA PRO A 559 30.51 -72.75 9.72
C PRO A 559 29.98 -74.13 10.11
N ARG A 560 30.76 -75.19 9.88
CA ARG A 560 30.34 -76.57 10.18
C ARG A 560 29.93 -76.82 11.64
N ARG A 561 30.49 -76.04 12.57
CA ARG A 561 30.27 -76.15 14.02
C ARG A 561 29.04 -75.37 14.51
N ASP A 562 28.39 -74.61 13.65
CA ASP A 562 27.27 -73.75 14.06
C ASP A 562 26.05 -74.58 14.45
N GLN A 563 25.56 -74.35 15.67
CA GLN A 563 24.36 -75.00 16.18
C GLN A 563 23.16 -74.66 15.28
N GLY A 564 22.43 -75.69 14.86
CA GLY A 564 21.25 -75.55 13.99
C GLY A 564 21.56 -75.51 12.49
N ARG A 565 22.83 -75.54 12.07
CA ARG A 565 23.22 -75.55 10.66
C ARG A 565 22.67 -76.75 9.89
N LYS A 566 22.15 -76.50 8.68
CA LYS A 566 21.81 -77.53 7.68
C LYS A 566 22.96 -77.79 6.70
N THR A 567 22.92 -78.93 6.03
CA THR A 567 23.96 -79.37 5.08
C THR A 567 24.06 -78.52 3.82
N ASN A 568 22.98 -77.81 3.47
CA ASN A 568 22.88 -76.91 2.32
C ASN A 568 23.44 -75.50 2.56
N GLU A 569 23.95 -75.22 3.76
CA GLU A 569 24.51 -73.92 4.18
C GLU A 569 26.04 -73.98 4.19
N THR A 570 26.63 -74.20 3.01
CA THR A 570 28.08 -74.29 2.86
C THR A 570 28.72 -72.91 2.71
N GLU A 571 29.88 -72.72 3.34
CA GLU A 571 30.59 -71.44 3.32
C GLU A 571 31.21 -71.14 1.95
N ARG A 572 31.02 -69.92 1.44
CA ARG A 572 31.58 -69.42 0.19
C ARG A 572 32.01 -67.96 0.29
N LEU A 573 33.12 -67.58 -0.36
CA LEU A 573 33.50 -66.18 -0.49
C LEU A 573 32.73 -65.50 -1.63
N VAL A 574 32.03 -64.42 -1.30
CA VAL A 574 31.23 -63.66 -2.25
C VAL A 574 31.58 -62.18 -2.15
N LYS A 575 31.62 -61.50 -3.30
CA LYS A 575 31.74 -60.04 -3.38
C LYS A 575 30.57 -59.50 -4.19
N ILE A 576 29.85 -58.54 -3.62
CA ILE A 576 28.86 -57.76 -4.35
C ILE A 576 29.54 -56.44 -4.71
N THR A 577 29.49 -56.03 -5.97
CA THR A 577 30.25 -54.87 -6.44
C THR A 577 29.37 -53.74 -6.96
N ARG A 578 28.19 -54.08 -7.45
CA ARG A 578 27.29 -53.10 -8.08
C ARG A 578 26.35 -52.49 -7.03
N PRO A 579 26.26 -51.15 -6.92
CA PRO A 579 25.25 -50.50 -6.08
C PRO A 579 23.84 -50.80 -6.57
N PHE A 580 22.92 -51.02 -5.62
CA PHE A 580 21.53 -51.33 -5.94
C PHE A 580 20.58 -50.75 -4.91
N TYR A 581 19.38 -50.41 -5.36
CA TYR A 581 18.26 -50.06 -4.51
C TYR A 581 17.56 -51.33 -4.03
N VAL A 582 17.17 -51.39 -2.76
CA VAL A 582 16.39 -52.49 -2.18
C VAL A 582 15.20 -51.96 -1.39
N GLY A 583 14.05 -52.64 -1.48
CA GLY A 583 12.86 -52.31 -0.69
C GLY A 583 13.16 -52.37 0.80
N ILE A 584 12.82 -51.32 1.54
CA ILE A 584 13.10 -51.27 2.99
C ILE A 584 12.27 -52.30 3.77
N THR A 585 11.11 -52.70 3.23
CA THR A 585 10.22 -53.76 3.73
C THR A 585 9.94 -54.78 2.62
N GLU A 586 9.28 -55.91 2.94
CA GLU A 586 8.68 -56.77 1.92
C GLU A 586 7.62 -56.01 1.11
N VAL A 587 7.20 -56.59 -0.03
CA VAL A 587 6.04 -56.08 -0.79
C VAL A 587 4.76 -56.38 0.01
N SER A 588 3.99 -55.34 0.27
CA SER A 588 2.73 -55.41 1.01
C SER A 588 1.56 -55.89 0.13
N ASN A 589 0.49 -56.38 0.77
CA ASN A 589 -0.75 -56.71 0.06
C ASN A 589 -1.32 -55.51 -0.71
N LYS A 590 -1.15 -54.28 -0.20
CA LYS A 590 -1.61 -53.07 -0.89
C LYS A 590 -0.88 -52.89 -2.22
N GLU A 591 0.44 -52.96 -2.21
CA GLU A 591 1.28 -52.77 -3.39
C GLU A 591 1.07 -53.89 -4.41
N PHE A 592 0.98 -55.14 -3.95
CA PHE A 592 0.77 -56.28 -4.84
C PHE A 592 -0.60 -56.25 -5.54
N ARG A 593 -1.65 -55.76 -4.87
CA ARG A 593 -3.00 -55.66 -5.46
C ARG A 593 -3.13 -54.62 -6.56
N GLU A 594 -2.24 -53.66 -6.66
CA GLU A 594 -2.22 -52.77 -7.82
C GLU A 594 -1.79 -53.51 -9.10
N PHE A 595 -0.97 -54.56 -8.96
CA PHE A 595 -0.64 -55.49 -10.05
C PHE A 595 -1.72 -56.56 -10.26
N GLU A 596 -2.15 -57.21 -9.18
CA GLU A 596 -3.16 -58.29 -9.22
C GLU A 596 -4.33 -57.99 -8.25
N PRO A 597 -5.35 -57.21 -8.66
CA PRO A 597 -6.40 -56.71 -7.76
C PRO A 597 -7.23 -57.76 -7.02
N LYS A 598 -7.27 -58.99 -7.54
CA LYS A 598 -8.03 -60.11 -6.94
C LYS A 598 -7.18 -60.97 -5.99
N HIS A 599 -5.91 -60.64 -5.79
CA HIS A 599 -5.03 -61.41 -4.95
C HIS A 599 -5.45 -61.38 -3.46
N THR A 600 -5.43 -62.55 -2.84
CA THR A 600 -5.62 -62.74 -1.41
C THR A 600 -4.49 -63.60 -0.84
N SER A 601 -3.90 -63.12 0.26
CA SER A 601 -2.92 -63.84 1.07
C SER A 601 -3.55 -64.95 1.93
N GLY A 602 -4.88 -65.05 1.94
CA GLY A 602 -5.63 -66.05 2.70
C GLY A 602 -5.74 -65.72 4.18
N ALA A 603 -5.94 -66.76 4.99
CA ALA A 603 -6.07 -66.68 6.44
C ALA A 603 -5.56 -67.98 7.09
N GLU A 604 -5.11 -67.89 8.34
CA GLU A 604 -4.76 -69.05 9.18
C GLU A 604 -5.60 -69.03 10.46
N VAL A 605 -6.35 -70.10 10.72
CA VAL A 605 -7.28 -70.24 11.87
C VAL A 605 -8.03 -68.93 12.19
N PHE A 606 -8.81 -68.46 11.21
CA PHE A 606 -9.62 -67.22 11.25
C PHE A 606 -8.84 -65.90 11.39
N ARG A 607 -7.51 -65.92 11.29
CA ARG A 607 -6.67 -64.72 11.27
C ARG A 607 -6.30 -64.36 9.84
N GLU A 608 -6.70 -63.17 9.41
CA GLU A 608 -6.51 -62.69 8.05
C GLU A 608 -5.05 -62.30 7.78
N LEU A 609 -4.50 -62.78 6.66
CA LEU A 609 -3.16 -62.42 6.16
C LEU A 609 -3.21 -61.32 5.09
N SER A 610 -4.41 -61.01 4.61
CA SER A 610 -4.72 -60.15 3.46
C SER A 610 -4.79 -58.66 3.79
N ASN A 611 -4.48 -58.24 5.01
CA ASN A 611 -4.49 -56.83 5.39
C ASN A 611 -3.47 -56.03 4.56
N ASN A 612 -3.88 -54.85 4.08
CA ASN A 612 -3.11 -53.98 3.19
C ASN A 612 -1.69 -53.64 3.70
N MET A 613 -1.49 -53.52 5.02
CA MET A 613 -0.19 -53.17 5.61
C MET A 613 0.72 -54.38 5.88
N HIS A 614 0.18 -55.60 5.74
CA HIS A 614 0.91 -56.85 5.95
C HIS A 614 1.60 -57.28 4.65
N PRO A 615 2.64 -58.13 4.74
CA PRO A 615 3.34 -58.62 3.56
C PRO A 615 2.42 -59.49 2.70
N THR A 616 2.57 -59.42 1.39
CA THR A 616 1.85 -60.28 0.46
C THR A 616 2.45 -61.69 0.52
N VAL A 617 1.60 -62.70 0.73
CA VAL A 617 1.98 -64.12 0.77
C VAL A 617 1.06 -64.92 -0.15
N MET A 618 1.20 -66.24 -0.23
CA MET A 618 0.48 -67.06 -1.23
C MET A 618 0.78 -66.63 -2.68
N VAL A 619 1.91 -65.97 -2.90
CA VAL A 619 2.43 -65.59 -4.22
C VAL A 619 3.47 -66.61 -4.69
N SER A 620 3.36 -67.04 -5.94
CA SER A 620 4.39 -67.87 -6.57
C SER A 620 5.61 -67.02 -6.95
N TRP A 621 6.77 -67.66 -7.11
CA TRP A 621 7.97 -66.98 -7.62
C TRP A 621 7.69 -66.31 -8.98
N GLN A 622 6.89 -66.96 -9.84
CA GLN A 622 6.50 -66.40 -11.13
C GLN A 622 5.72 -65.10 -11.00
N GLN A 623 4.70 -65.07 -10.12
CA GLN A 623 3.93 -63.84 -9.87
C GLN A 623 4.81 -62.73 -9.28
N ALA A 624 5.78 -63.07 -8.43
CA ALA A 624 6.71 -62.09 -7.86
C ALA A 624 7.59 -61.43 -8.95
N VAL A 625 8.11 -62.21 -9.92
CA VAL A 625 8.90 -61.64 -11.03
C VAL A 625 8.04 -60.94 -12.08
N GLU A 626 6.79 -61.37 -12.27
CA GLU A 626 5.81 -60.66 -13.10
C GLU A 626 5.49 -59.28 -12.53
N TYR A 627 5.26 -59.19 -11.22
CA TYR A 627 5.12 -57.93 -10.50
C TYR A 627 6.36 -57.03 -10.68
N CYS A 628 7.58 -57.59 -10.57
CA CYS A 628 8.81 -56.83 -10.80
C CYS A 628 8.88 -56.25 -12.23
N ASN A 629 8.57 -57.05 -13.24
CA ASN A 629 8.54 -56.60 -14.63
C ASN A 629 7.43 -55.55 -14.86
N TRP A 630 6.24 -55.77 -14.31
CA TRP A 630 5.13 -54.83 -14.39
C TRP A 630 5.50 -53.47 -13.79
N LEU A 631 6.08 -53.46 -12.57
CA LEU A 631 6.52 -52.22 -11.91
C LEU A 631 7.63 -51.52 -12.71
N SER A 632 8.55 -52.29 -13.30
CA SER A 632 9.58 -51.74 -14.19
C SER A 632 8.96 -50.98 -15.36
N ILE A 633 7.95 -51.56 -16.01
CA ILE A 633 7.25 -50.93 -17.14
C ILE A 633 6.50 -49.67 -16.69
N GLN A 634 5.82 -49.72 -15.53
CA GLN A 634 5.13 -48.54 -14.98
C GLN A 634 6.08 -47.36 -14.76
N GLU A 635 7.33 -47.65 -14.37
CA GLU A 635 8.36 -46.63 -14.09
C GLU A 635 9.30 -46.37 -15.28
N SER A 636 8.93 -46.80 -16.49
CA SER A 636 9.75 -46.63 -17.71
C SER A 636 11.18 -47.18 -17.59
N LEU A 637 11.32 -48.27 -16.82
CA LEU A 637 12.53 -49.07 -16.70
C LEU A 637 12.47 -50.28 -17.62
N GLU A 638 13.63 -50.82 -17.98
CA GLU A 638 13.68 -52.06 -18.75
C GLU A 638 13.30 -53.25 -17.86
N PRO A 639 12.38 -54.13 -18.29
CA PRO A 639 12.06 -55.33 -17.53
C PRO A 639 13.30 -56.19 -17.27
N ALA A 640 13.53 -56.58 -16.02
CA ALA A 640 14.70 -57.37 -15.63
C ALA A 640 14.60 -58.84 -16.10
N TYR A 641 13.40 -59.37 -16.27
CA TYR A 641 13.15 -60.74 -16.69
C TYR A 641 12.63 -60.83 -18.12
N GLU A 642 12.98 -61.90 -18.82
CA GLU A 642 12.43 -62.28 -20.13
C GLU A 642 11.90 -63.71 -20.09
N ILE A 643 10.96 -64.04 -20.99
CA ILE A 643 10.42 -65.40 -21.09
C ILE A 643 11.25 -66.20 -22.09
N LYS A 644 11.88 -67.28 -21.61
CA LYS A 644 12.62 -68.26 -22.42
C LYS A 644 12.04 -69.65 -22.18
N LYS A 645 11.71 -70.35 -23.28
CA LYS A 645 11.10 -71.70 -23.24
C LYS A 645 9.90 -71.81 -22.27
N GLY A 646 9.08 -70.76 -22.19
CA GLY A 646 7.90 -70.70 -21.31
C GLY A 646 8.19 -70.45 -19.83
N LYS A 647 9.41 -70.06 -19.46
CA LYS A 647 9.79 -69.71 -18.07
C LYS A 647 10.44 -68.33 -18.02
N TYR A 648 10.27 -67.61 -16.91
CA TYR A 648 10.99 -66.36 -16.69
C TYR A 648 12.45 -66.61 -16.31
N GLU A 649 13.35 -65.93 -17.01
CA GLU A 649 14.79 -65.90 -16.77
C GLU A 649 15.26 -64.46 -16.59
N LEU A 650 16.21 -64.23 -15.68
CA LEU A 650 16.82 -62.92 -15.48
C LEU A 650 17.72 -62.59 -16.68
N LYS A 651 17.54 -61.42 -17.29
CA LYS A 651 18.35 -60.96 -18.43
C LYS A 651 19.82 -60.84 -18.03
N ARG A 652 20.71 -61.13 -18.98
CA ARG A 652 22.16 -61.01 -18.82
C ARG A 652 22.73 -60.23 -20.01
N PRO A 653 23.43 -59.11 -19.78
CA PRO A 653 23.71 -58.52 -18.48
C PRO A 653 22.44 -57.93 -17.83
N VAL A 654 22.46 -57.76 -16.50
CA VAL A 654 21.28 -57.33 -15.73
C VAL A 654 21.16 -55.81 -15.78
N GLY A 655 20.09 -55.30 -16.36
CA GLY A 655 19.77 -53.87 -16.45
C GLY A 655 19.26 -53.26 -15.13
N ASN A 656 18.59 -52.11 -15.24
CA ASN A 656 18.17 -51.29 -14.09
C ASN A 656 16.69 -51.50 -13.67
N GLY A 657 16.01 -52.51 -14.21
CA GLY A 657 14.65 -52.88 -13.83
C GLY A 657 14.54 -53.51 -12.45
N TYR A 658 13.34 -53.49 -11.89
CA TYR A 658 13.02 -54.21 -10.66
C TYR A 658 13.15 -55.71 -10.86
N ARG A 659 13.69 -56.36 -9.84
CA ARG A 659 13.92 -57.79 -9.76
C ARG A 659 13.85 -58.27 -8.32
N LEU A 660 13.82 -59.59 -8.13
CA LEU A 660 14.11 -60.17 -6.83
C LEU A 660 15.59 -60.02 -6.51
N LEU A 661 15.91 -59.98 -5.21
CA LEU A 661 17.30 -60.06 -4.75
C LEU A 661 17.91 -61.40 -5.18
N THR A 662 19.22 -61.42 -5.37
CA THR A 662 19.94 -62.69 -5.39
C THR A 662 20.04 -63.26 -3.98
N GLU A 663 20.28 -64.56 -3.88
CA GLU A 663 20.49 -65.21 -2.60
C GLU A 663 21.66 -64.58 -1.82
N ALA A 664 22.71 -64.20 -2.54
CA ALA A 664 23.88 -63.54 -1.96
C ALA A 664 23.59 -62.12 -1.50
N GLU A 665 22.87 -61.32 -2.30
CA GLU A 665 22.44 -59.97 -1.90
C GLU A 665 21.59 -60.02 -0.64
N TRP A 666 20.62 -60.94 -0.59
CA TRP A 666 19.75 -61.10 0.58
C TRP A 666 20.55 -61.46 1.83
N GLU A 667 21.47 -62.43 1.73
CA GLU A 667 22.27 -62.85 2.88
C GLU A 667 23.28 -61.79 3.33
N TRP A 668 23.84 -61.02 2.40
CA TRP A 668 24.71 -59.89 2.73
C TRP A 668 23.94 -58.81 3.49
N LEU A 669 22.77 -58.41 2.99
CA LEU A 669 21.94 -57.38 3.62
C LEU A 669 21.52 -57.77 5.01
N SER A 670 21.06 -59.01 5.18
CA SER A 670 20.57 -59.51 6.48
C SER A 670 21.68 -59.56 7.53
N ARG A 671 22.92 -59.86 7.14
CA ARG A 671 24.07 -59.93 8.05
C ARG A 671 24.77 -58.59 8.31
N PHE A 672 24.42 -57.53 7.60
CA PHE A 672 25.11 -56.25 7.76
C PHE A 672 24.80 -55.62 9.13
N ASN A 673 25.83 -55.52 9.97
CA ASN A 673 25.75 -54.96 11.32
C ASN A 673 26.69 -53.76 11.53
N GLY A 674 26.85 -52.90 10.50
CA GLY A 674 27.63 -51.65 10.63
C GLY A 674 29.12 -51.83 10.94
N GLY A 675 29.70 -52.98 10.61
CA GLY A 675 31.09 -53.33 10.94
C GLY A 675 31.28 -54.13 12.24
N GLY A 676 30.20 -54.46 12.94
CA GLY A 676 30.22 -55.26 14.18
C GLY A 676 30.51 -56.75 14.03
N GLY A 677 30.89 -57.23 12.82
CA GLY A 677 31.13 -58.64 12.53
C GLY A 677 29.90 -59.40 12.04
N GLU A 678 30.07 -60.70 11.76
CA GLU A 678 29.01 -61.60 11.30
C GLU A 678 28.00 -61.88 12.42
N GLN A 679 26.70 -61.78 12.13
CA GLN A 679 25.63 -62.18 13.04
C GLN A 679 24.99 -63.49 12.61
N LYS A 680 24.71 -64.36 13.58
CA LYS A 680 24.00 -65.63 13.34
C LYS A 680 22.48 -65.45 13.23
N TYR A 681 21.90 -64.66 14.12
CA TYR A 681 20.47 -64.34 14.23
C TYR A 681 20.26 -62.81 14.12
N PRO A 682 19.03 -62.35 13.88
CA PRO A 682 18.71 -60.92 13.86
C PRO A 682 19.04 -60.14 15.14
N TRP A 683 19.12 -60.83 16.27
CA TRP A 683 19.43 -60.26 17.57
C TRP A 683 20.86 -60.54 18.06
N GLY A 684 21.71 -61.16 17.23
CA GLY A 684 23.10 -61.51 17.58
C GLY A 684 23.38 -63.01 17.45
N ASP A 685 24.19 -63.56 18.35
CA ASP A 685 24.80 -64.89 18.13
C ASP A 685 24.23 -66.03 18.99
N SER A 686 23.39 -65.72 19.97
CA SER A 686 22.88 -66.69 20.94
C SER A 686 21.38 -66.58 21.18
N MET A 687 20.77 -67.71 21.56
CA MET A 687 19.42 -67.77 22.15
C MET A 687 19.48 -67.34 23.62
N PRO A 688 18.35 -66.94 24.26
CA PRO A 688 16.99 -66.83 23.71
C PRO A 688 16.81 -65.66 22.74
N VAL A 689 15.65 -65.61 22.07
CA VAL A 689 15.27 -64.49 21.20
C VAL A 689 15.10 -63.25 22.06
N ALA A 690 15.77 -62.15 21.71
CA ALA A 690 15.60 -60.90 22.44
C ALA A 690 14.21 -60.30 22.13
N GLU A 691 13.62 -59.55 23.06
CA GLU A 691 12.34 -58.86 22.83
C GLU A 691 12.41 -57.97 21.57
N GLU A 692 11.28 -57.84 20.85
CA GLU A 692 11.14 -57.02 19.65
C GLU A 692 12.07 -57.40 18.46
N SER A 693 12.60 -58.62 18.44
CA SER A 693 13.57 -59.06 17.42
C SER A 693 12.97 -59.47 16.07
N GLY A 694 11.64 -59.48 15.95
CA GLY A 694 10.93 -59.89 14.74
C GLY A 694 9.67 -60.68 15.04
N ASN A 695 8.93 -61.01 13.99
CA ASN A 695 7.75 -61.86 14.08
C ASN A 695 8.11 -63.32 13.78
N TYR A 696 7.83 -64.21 14.74
CA TYR A 696 8.19 -65.63 14.72
C TYR A 696 7.02 -66.49 15.22
N ALA A 697 7.16 -67.80 15.16
CA ALA A 697 6.19 -68.67 15.82
C ALA A 697 6.41 -68.61 17.34
N ASP A 698 5.66 -67.74 18.02
CA ASP A 698 5.77 -67.43 19.46
C ASP A 698 4.58 -67.99 20.26
N GLU A 699 4.47 -67.64 21.55
CA GLU A 699 3.38 -68.11 22.42
C GLU A 699 1.98 -67.76 21.88
N SER A 700 1.83 -66.70 21.08
CA SER A 700 0.55 -66.31 20.50
C SER A 700 0.06 -67.26 19.39
N ALA A 701 0.99 -68.01 18.78
CA ALA A 701 0.73 -69.00 17.73
C ALA A 701 0.40 -70.41 18.25
N GLU A 702 0.49 -70.67 19.57
CA GLU A 702 0.27 -72.00 20.18
C GLU A 702 -1.10 -72.61 19.87
N VAL A 703 -2.10 -71.77 19.60
CA VAL A 703 -3.46 -72.18 19.25
C VAL A 703 -3.50 -73.09 18.01
N PHE A 704 -2.51 -72.99 17.11
CA PHE A 704 -2.49 -73.74 15.84
C PHE A 704 -1.09 -74.17 15.39
N MET A 705 -0.04 -73.88 16.17
CA MET A 705 1.32 -74.34 15.93
C MET A 705 1.81 -75.25 17.05
N SER A 706 2.37 -76.40 16.68
CA SER A 706 2.88 -77.38 17.65
C SER A 706 4.24 -77.01 18.25
N ASN A 707 4.99 -76.11 17.62
CA ASN A 707 6.31 -75.67 18.08
C ASN A 707 6.38 -74.14 18.06
N THR A 708 6.51 -73.54 19.24
CA THR A 708 6.59 -72.10 19.44
C THR A 708 7.83 -71.75 20.26
N LEU A 709 8.26 -70.50 20.17
CA LEU A 709 9.29 -69.93 21.03
C LEU A 709 8.68 -69.63 22.41
N GLY A 710 9.12 -70.36 23.43
CA GLY A 710 8.73 -70.05 24.81
C GLY A 710 9.44 -68.81 25.33
N GLN A 711 8.75 -68.05 26.19
CA GLN A 711 9.23 -66.78 26.79
C GLN A 711 9.53 -65.70 25.75
N TYR A 712 8.85 -65.76 24.60
CA TYR A 712 8.89 -64.73 23.57
C TYR A 712 7.45 -64.40 23.15
N TRP A 713 7.15 -63.10 23.06
CA TRP A 713 5.86 -62.59 22.65
C TRP A 713 6.07 -61.35 21.76
N ASP A 714 5.78 -61.47 20.47
CA ASP A 714 5.88 -60.38 19.50
C ASP A 714 4.53 -59.68 19.24
N GLY A 715 3.43 -60.26 19.73
CA GLY A 715 2.08 -59.73 19.63
C GLY A 715 1.35 -60.07 18.34
N TYR A 716 1.94 -60.88 17.46
CA TYR A 716 1.39 -61.22 16.14
C TYR A 716 1.41 -62.74 15.92
N PRO A 717 0.28 -63.45 16.10
CA PRO A 717 0.19 -64.90 15.86
C PRO A 717 0.37 -65.29 14.39
N VAL A 718 0.20 -64.36 13.47
CA VAL A 718 0.44 -64.53 12.03
C VAL A 718 1.30 -63.37 11.55
N THR A 719 1.33 -63.04 10.26
CA THR A 719 2.07 -61.85 9.78
C THR A 719 1.75 -60.60 10.58
N SER A 720 2.75 -59.72 10.70
CA SER A 720 2.63 -58.38 11.26
C SER A 720 2.61 -57.35 10.12
N PRO A 721 2.16 -56.11 10.38
CA PRO A 721 2.43 -55.02 9.45
C PRO A 721 3.93 -54.92 9.14
N ASN A 722 4.25 -54.61 7.88
CA ASN A 722 5.63 -54.41 7.44
C ASN A 722 6.31 -53.31 8.26
N GLY A 723 7.59 -53.50 8.59
CA GLY A 723 8.40 -52.52 9.31
C GLY A 723 8.07 -52.40 10.80
N LYS A 724 7.36 -53.36 11.39
CA LYS A 724 6.92 -53.30 12.79
C LYS A 724 8.06 -53.43 13.79
N PHE A 725 9.07 -54.25 13.47
CA PHE A 725 10.21 -54.52 14.34
C PHE A 725 11.41 -53.66 13.98
N LYS A 726 12.48 -53.74 14.77
CA LYS A 726 13.67 -52.92 14.54
C LYS A 726 14.37 -53.30 13.22
N ALA A 727 14.67 -52.29 12.41
CA ALA A 727 15.50 -52.48 11.23
C ALA A 727 16.96 -52.81 11.57
N ASN A 728 17.66 -53.47 10.64
CA ASN A 728 19.12 -53.67 10.74
C ASN A 728 19.89 -52.33 10.61
N SER A 729 21.23 -52.36 10.65
CA SER A 729 22.06 -51.15 10.53
C SER A 729 21.95 -50.44 9.16
N LEU A 730 21.37 -51.09 8.16
CA LEU A 730 21.04 -50.48 6.87
C LEU A 730 19.64 -49.83 6.87
N GLY A 731 18.86 -49.97 7.93
CA GLY A 731 17.47 -49.49 7.95
C GLY A 731 16.53 -50.36 7.11
N ILE A 732 16.86 -51.65 6.92
CA ILE A 732 16.01 -52.64 6.25
C ILE A 732 15.32 -53.48 7.34
N PHE A 733 14.01 -53.64 7.19
CA PHE A 733 13.12 -54.27 8.14
C PHE A 733 12.86 -55.74 7.80
N ASP A 734 12.49 -56.51 8.82
CA ASP A 734 11.89 -57.84 8.73
C ASP A 734 12.74 -58.95 8.06
N LEU A 735 14.01 -58.70 7.70
CA LEU A 735 14.93 -59.73 7.17
C LEU A 735 15.09 -60.96 8.08
N GLY A 736 14.73 -60.84 9.35
CA GLY A 736 14.78 -61.90 10.33
C GLY A 736 13.55 -62.81 10.38
N GLY A 737 12.36 -62.29 10.11
CA GLY A 737 11.07 -62.89 10.47
C GLY A 737 9.91 -62.28 9.66
N ASN A 738 8.68 -62.31 10.19
CA ASN A 738 7.46 -61.95 9.46
C ASN A 738 7.18 -62.92 8.30
N VAL A 739 7.76 -62.76 7.12
CA VAL A 739 7.64 -63.75 6.03
C VAL A 739 8.99 -64.14 5.47
N ALA A 740 9.10 -65.40 5.06
CA ALA A 740 10.26 -65.81 4.28
C ALA A 740 10.14 -65.23 2.86
N GLU A 741 11.27 -64.95 2.22
CA GLU A 741 11.30 -64.19 0.98
C GLU A 741 11.79 -65.04 -0.20
N TRP A 742 11.04 -65.01 -1.30
CA TRP A 742 11.54 -65.48 -2.59
C TRP A 742 12.76 -64.67 -3.04
N VAL A 743 13.82 -65.37 -3.46
CA VAL A 743 14.98 -64.77 -4.14
C VAL A 743 15.09 -65.30 -5.57
N ASN A 744 15.91 -64.64 -6.39
CA ASN A 744 16.04 -64.94 -7.82
C ASN A 744 16.53 -66.37 -8.11
N ASP A 745 17.44 -66.86 -7.27
CA ASP A 745 18.25 -68.06 -7.49
C ASP A 745 17.43 -69.35 -7.58
N TYR A 746 17.84 -70.24 -8.49
CA TYR A 746 17.44 -71.64 -8.42
C TYR A 746 18.15 -72.34 -7.27
N TYR A 747 17.43 -73.21 -6.55
CA TYR A 747 17.99 -73.90 -5.41
C TYR A 747 19.04 -74.94 -5.85
N LYS A 748 20.24 -74.79 -5.30
CA LYS A 748 21.37 -75.71 -5.47
C LYS A 748 22.20 -75.77 -4.19
N VAL A 749 22.75 -76.95 -3.91
CA VAL A 749 23.75 -77.15 -2.86
C VAL A 749 25.14 -77.00 -3.49
N TYR A 750 25.93 -76.10 -2.93
CA TYR A 750 27.29 -75.83 -3.40
C TYR A 750 28.32 -76.52 -2.50
N PRO A 751 29.49 -76.92 -3.01
CA PRO A 751 30.60 -77.28 -2.15
C PRO A 751 31.11 -76.05 -1.38
N ARG A 752 31.78 -76.28 -0.25
CA ARG A 752 32.46 -75.23 0.50
C ARG A 752 33.66 -74.71 -0.32
N ASP A 753 33.74 -73.42 -0.56
CA ASP A 753 34.85 -72.77 -1.27
C ASP A 753 35.20 -71.41 -0.65
N LEU A 754 36.28 -71.38 0.14
CA LEU A 754 36.83 -70.15 0.70
C LEU A 754 38.14 -69.74 0.04
N LYS A 755 38.41 -70.23 -1.17
CA LYS A 755 39.63 -69.87 -1.92
C LYS A 755 39.32 -68.92 -3.07
N ASN A 756 38.18 -69.11 -3.73
CA ASN A 756 37.78 -68.31 -4.87
C ASN A 756 36.64 -67.36 -4.48
N ILE A 757 36.80 -66.08 -4.83
CA ILE A 757 35.75 -65.08 -4.67
C ILE A 757 34.82 -65.15 -5.86
N VAL A 758 33.52 -65.26 -5.60
CA VAL A 758 32.48 -65.17 -6.63
C VAL A 758 31.88 -63.77 -6.61
N SER A 759 32.06 -63.00 -7.69
CA SER A 759 31.51 -61.65 -7.83
C SER A 759 30.09 -61.67 -8.37
N ASP A 760 29.20 -60.90 -7.72
CA ASP A 760 27.79 -60.68 -8.09
C ASP A 760 27.05 -61.97 -8.53
N PRO A 761 27.04 -63.04 -7.72
CA PRO A 761 26.45 -64.31 -8.12
C PRO A 761 24.94 -64.20 -8.32
N LEU A 762 24.48 -64.61 -9.51
CA LEU A 762 23.07 -64.59 -9.90
C LEU A 762 22.38 -65.98 -9.82
N GLY A 763 23.00 -66.93 -9.12
CA GLY A 763 22.53 -68.31 -9.02
C GLY A 763 22.78 -69.20 -10.25
N PRO A 764 22.36 -70.48 -10.21
CA PRO A 764 22.43 -71.37 -11.36
C PRO A 764 21.43 -70.96 -12.44
N LEU A 765 21.74 -71.24 -13.71
CA LEU A 765 20.85 -70.92 -14.84
C LEU A 765 19.58 -71.78 -14.88
N GLU A 766 19.63 -73.00 -14.37
CA GLU A 766 18.52 -73.95 -14.37
C GLU A 766 18.34 -74.63 -13.01
N GLY A 767 17.11 -75.06 -12.70
CA GLY A 767 16.78 -75.80 -11.49
C GLY A 767 15.31 -76.22 -11.42
N SER A 768 14.97 -77.02 -10.41
CA SER A 768 13.62 -77.55 -10.19
C SER A 768 12.78 -76.74 -9.19
N SER A 769 13.42 -75.92 -8.36
CA SER A 769 12.79 -75.12 -7.30
C SER A 769 13.57 -73.82 -7.07
N LYS A 770 12.93 -72.83 -6.47
CA LYS A 770 13.52 -71.52 -6.19
C LYS A 770 13.87 -71.39 -4.72
N VAL A 771 14.93 -70.64 -4.42
CA VAL A 771 15.42 -70.45 -3.06
C VAL A 771 14.46 -69.51 -2.30
N ILE A 772 14.25 -69.84 -1.03
CA ILE A 772 13.57 -69.00 -0.04
C ILE A 772 14.56 -68.68 1.08
N LYS A 773 14.60 -67.41 1.49
CA LYS A 773 15.49 -66.90 2.53
C LYS A 773 14.70 -66.27 3.67
N GLY A 774 15.34 -66.16 4.84
CA GLY A 774 14.72 -65.60 6.05
C GLY A 774 13.81 -66.56 6.78
N SER A 775 13.39 -66.14 7.97
CA SER A 775 12.39 -66.85 8.78
C SER A 775 11.00 -66.27 8.52
N SER A 776 9.97 -66.85 9.13
CA SER A 776 8.60 -66.38 9.03
C SER A 776 7.92 -66.50 10.38
N TRP A 777 6.70 -65.97 10.49
CA TRP A 777 5.78 -66.16 11.62
C TRP A 777 5.49 -67.64 11.94
N ARG A 778 5.92 -68.59 11.09
CA ARG A 778 5.82 -70.04 11.31
C ARG A 778 7.08 -70.71 11.83
N HIS A 779 8.18 -69.98 11.97
CA HIS A 779 9.46 -70.55 12.35
C HIS A 779 9.80 -70.26 13.82
N SER A 780 10.15 -71.32 14.56
CA SER A 780 10.58 -71.26 15.97
C SER A 780 11.88 -72.03 16.25
N SER A 781 12.36 -72.83 15.29
CA SER A 781 13.55 -73.66 15.51
C SER A 781 14.85 -72.85 15.37
N ILE A 782 15.86 -73.18 16.19
CA ILE A 782 17.20 -72.59 16.11
C ILE A 782 17.85 -72.69 14.72
N SER A 783 17.41 -73.64 13.89
CA SER A 783 17.87 -73.83 12.52
C SER A 783 17.31 -72.78 11.58
N ALA A 784 16.00 -72.55 11.68
CA ALA A 784 15.23 -71.70 10.76
C ALA A 784 15.41 -70.21 11.05
N LEU A 785 15.69 -69.85 12.30
CA LEU A 785 15.83 -68.47 12.74
C LEU A 785 17.14 -67.76 12.32
N ARG A 786 18.06 -68.48 11.68
CA ARG A 786 19.39 -67.96 11.32
C ARG A 786 19.36 -67.28 9.96
N TYR A 787 20.16 -66.22 9.78
CA TYR A 787 20.32 -65.57 8.48
C TYR A 787 20.87 -66.49 7.38
N SER A 788 21.67 -67.49 7.78
CA SER A 788 22.20 -68.51 6.87
C SER A 788 21.18 -69.56 6.46
N PHE A 789 19.99 -69.62 7.08
CA PHE A 789 18.98 -70.62 6.76
C PHE A 789 18.57 -70.52 5.30
N ARG A 790 18.41 -71.67 4.66
CA ARG A 790 18.07 -71.79 3.24
C ARG A 790 16.97 -72.82 3.08
N ASP A 791 15.87 -72.38 2.51
CA ASP A 791 14.75 -73.23 2.13
C ASP A 791 14.48 -73.13 0.63
N HIS A 792 13.54 -73.92 0.12
CA HIS A 792 13.16 -73.91 -1.29
C HIS A 792 11.73 -74.40 -1.49
N ALA A 793 11.09 -73.88 -2.52
CA ALA A 793 9.78 -74.38 -2.94
C ALA A 793 9.56 -74.22 -4.46
N VAL A 794 8.52 -74.91 -4.94
CA VAL A 794 8.03 -74.82 -6.33
C VAL A 794 6.75 -74.00 -6.39
N THR A 795 5.91 -74.11 -5.36
CA THR A 795 4.59 -73.47 -5.25
C THR A 795 4.59 -72.38 -4.19
N SER A 796 3.55 -71.54 -4.20
CA SER A 796 3.33 -70.54 -3.17
C SER A 796 3.06 -71.16 -1.78
N ARG A 797 3.27 -70.38 -0.72
CA ARG A 797 2.99 -70.76 0.68
C ARG A 797 2.40 -69.58 1.47
N LEU A 798 1.72 -69.89 2.56
CA LEU A 798 1.09 -68.90 3.47
C LEU A 798 2.08 -68.05 4.27
N ASP A 799 3.37 -68.41 4.25
CA ASP A 799 4.43 -67.76 5.02
C ASP A 799 5.57 -67.25 4.12
N VAL A 800 5.37 -67.21 2.80
CA VAL A 800 6.37 -66.79 1.81
C VAL A 800 5.85 -65.61 1.02
N GLY A 801 6.55 -64.49 1.15
CA GLY A 801 6.40 -63.29 0.35
C GLY A 801 7.66 -63.00 -0.46
N PHE A 802 7.93 -61.72 -0.72
CA PHE A 802 9.14 -61.30 -1.42
C PHE A 802 9.44 -59.82 -1.24
N ARG A 803 10.66 -59.45 -1.61
CA ARG A 803 11.17 -58.08 -1.63
C ARG A 803 11.80 -57.81 -2.99
N ILE A 804 11.76 -56.56 -3.43
CA ILE A 804 12.31 -56.14 -4.71
C ILE A 804 13.61 -55.36 -4.55
N ALA A 805 14.44 -55.40 -5.59
CA ALA A 805 15.66 -54.63 -5.75
C ALA A 805 15.82 -54.20 -7.21
N ARG A 806 16.66 -53.20 -7.47
CA ARG A 806 17.12 -52.83 -8.82
C ARG A 806 18.49 -52.19 -8.79
N TYR A 807 19.31 -52.38 -9.82
CA TYR A 807 20.59 -51.68 -9.91
C TYR A 807 20.37 -50.17 -10.09
N SER A 808 21.30 -49.36 -9.57
CA SER A 808 21.21 -47.90 -9.62
C SER A 808 21.55 -47.31 -10.98
N ASP A 809 22.29 -48.05 -11.79
CA ASP A 809 22.84 -47.66 -13.09
C ASP A 809 22.19 -48.43 -14.25
N ARG A 810 22.14 -47.81 -15.42
CA ARG A 810 21.95 -48.53 -16.69
C ARG A 810 23.33 -49.05 -17.12
N ILE A 811 23.37 -50.26 -17.66
CA ILE A 811 24.56 -50.73 -18.36
C ILE A 811 24.59 -49.98 -19.69
N GLU A 812 25.59 -49.13 -19.89
CA GLU A 812 25.91 -48.55 -21.20
C GLU A 812 26.51 -49.58 -22.15
#